data_AF-A0AAV7YPP9-F1
#
_entry.id   AF-A0AAV7YPP9-F1
#
_cell.length_a   1.000
_cell.length_b   1.000
_cell.length_c   1.000
_cell.angle_alpha   90.00
_cell.angle_beta   90.00
_cell.angle_gamma   90.00
#
_symmetry.space_group_name_H-M   'P 1'
#
loop_
_entity.id
_entity.type
_entity.pdbx_description
1 polymer ?
#
loop_
_entity_poly.entity_id
_entity_poly.type
_entity_poly.pdbx_seq_one_letter_code
_entity_poly.pdbx_strand_id
1 'polypeptide(L)'
;MKFKLDLLWNTLENCFLPLLFIITLILTYLLVGLSATETLSIKSSSPRYSANNVNEEFNNTCDQMLLFLQISGTSVSSDYDNKNNENFETFLSAIIPFLQPDFVIHSGDIIEQVKESNSQDFKEKRKKAWQNYSNLLDKYRYNFNNHGDLTNAWYDLRGDQDASGILIKESESNYYYTHSPQQNYPLIKSRSPVVYFNIEKHFGNYLFVFVDFATYPTANYPNSYFGEITPQILNSVDYCLNELPIANQTFLIGHYPIYLLKRISEIGDRGRTMKGILTDRKRSINNNENENENENENENGNEKKRNIPLVYLNGHTNFNNMYSHLFKTSDEIPNSLLELSLPHFSKTKTFRILAIDNDLFTFVDYSLQDYNDDKPMIMITNPPDSRFLTGNMPLFKMKYSTEVHVVIYSPKYNITSVECRINDILINNDMQFEKVNNIPIYKTNWEPKDYYNSKSNEITIRVNLNNKQSYSQKNTFSLSIQQGSIGNSFDQIIQRQNLPRVIQILFIFLLFLIHILPIELSFLISYSLKVFSKKTYKKIEKMGQQLLSKQENSFKLAMKTHLFIIFWKPSTMRNHSKILLSISLLLLIASPLYICPLFSDHYGVGFFWGISDIKNKYRYKMNCFNLLFTMFFLIFIFLPSIIIILLKKIQDHCHNEVKNSIYYKKPLFYLCCLILAPSIILLNYYLKKFYHTSGLLLSFSLFYNILLLLCIILDSIFPGRLMIGIRKLVNFGKMKIKERKRRKKKKKCAKDKKDHDKEQTQSQSNDEKFISLESSQTNLEIEPLKNYDIDKGINSETPDEIEKN
;
A
#
# COMPACT_ATOMS: atom_id res chain seq x y z
N MET A 1 -25.23 26.68 -35.45
CA MET A 1 -25.35 25.48 -34.60
C MET A 1 -24.14 24.56 -34.78
N LYS A 2 -23.77 24.19 -36.02
CA LYS A 2 -22.50 23.51 -36.37
C LYS A 2 -21.27 24.20 -35.74
N PHE A 3 -21.07 25.49 -36.02
CA PHE A 3 -20.03 26.33 -35.39
C PHE A 3 -20.01 26.32 -33.85
N LYS A 4 -21.17 26.15 -33.19
CA LYS A 4 -21.26 26.16 -31.71
C LYS A 4 -20.97 24.78 -31.10
N LEU A 5 -21.30 23.70 -31.82
CA LEU A 5 -20.91 22.33 -31.48
C LEU A 5 -19.42 22.12 -31.75
N ASP A 6 -18.89 22.68 -32.84
CA ASP A 6 -17.46 22.69 -33.15
C ASP A 6 -16.69 23.52 -32.10
N LEU A 7 -17.24 24.63 -31.62
CA LEU A 7 -16.62 25.41 -30.53
C LEU A 7 -16.60 24.64 -29.20
N LEU A 8 -17.70 23.99 -28.81
CA LEU A 8 -17.79 23.19 -27.59
C LEU A 8 -16.89 21.95 -27.65
N TRP A 9 -16.81 21.32 -28.83
CA TRP A 9 -15.92 20.20 -29.08
C TRP A 9 -14.47 20.63 -29.08
N ASN A 10 -14.12 21.73 -29.76
CA ASN A 10 -12.78 22.31 -29.72
C ASN A 10 -12.39 22.78 -28.31
N THR A 11 -13.33 23.24 -27.47
CA THR A 11 -13.01 23.57 -26.06
C THR A 11 -12.82 22.31 -25.21
N LEU A 12 -13.60 21.25 -25.43
CA LEU A 12 -13.40 19.96 -24.74
C LEU A 12 -12.10 19.26 -25.18
N GLU A 13 -11.79 19.28 -26.48
CA GLU A 13 -10.64 18.61 -27.07
C GLU A 13 -9.34 19.41 -26.86
N ASN A 14 -9.36 20.74 -27.07
CA ASN A 14 -8.16 21.58 -26.98
C ASN A 14 -7.95 22.26 -25.62
N CYS A 15 -8.96 22.34 -24.76
CA CYS A 15 -8.79 22.92 -23.42
C CYS A 15 -8.99 21.88 -22.32
N PHE A 16 -10.06 21.07 -22.35
CA PHE A 16 -10.37 20.21 -21.22
C PHE A 16 -9.45 19.00 -21.08
N LEU A 17 -9.14 18.27 -22.16
CA LEU A 17 -8.20 17.14 -22.12
C LEU A 17 -6.78 17.56 -21.73
N PRO A 18 -6.20 18.63 -22.30
CA PRO A 18 -4.90 19.15 -21.87
C PRO A 18 -4.93 19.74 -20.45
N LEU A 19 -5.98 20.47 -20.07
CA LEU A 19 -6.12 21.01 -18.71
C LEU A 19 -6.29 19.91 -17.68
N LEU A 20 -7.03 18.83 -18.00
CA LEU A 20 -7.17 17.67 -17.15
C LEU A 20 -5.82 16.95 -17.01
N PHE A 21 -5.08 16.80 -18.11
CA PHE A 21 -3.74 16.21 -18.10
C PHE A 21 -2.74 17.07 -17.29
N ILE A 22 -2.78 18.39 -17.47
CA ILE A 22 -1.94 19.35 -16.74
C ILE A 22 -2.33 19.39 -15.26
N ILE A 23 -3.63 19.39 -14.92
CA ILE A 23 -4.11 19.32 -13.53
C ILE A 23 -3.72 17.98 -12.92
N THR A 24 -3.79 16.86 -13.65
CA THR A 24 -3.32 15.57 -13.16
C THR A 24 -1.81 15.58 -12.94
N LEU A 25 -1.01 16.19 -13.83
CA LEU A 25 0.44 16.33 -13.66
C LEU A 25 0.81 17.23 -12.49
N ILE A 26 0.16 18.40 -12.38
CA ILE A 26 0.38 19.39 -11.32
C ILE A 26 -0.07 18.83 -9.97
N LEU A 27 -1.23 18.17 -9.88
CA LEU A 27 -1.67 17.52 -8.64
C LEU A 27 -0.80 16.32 -8.30
N THR A 28 -0.37 15.51 -9.27
CA THR A 28 0.56 14.40 -8.99
C THR A 28 1.90 14.94 -8.50
N TYR A 29 2.42 16.01 -9.11
CA TYR A 29 3.63 16.71 -8.68
C TYR A 29 3.47 17.36 -7.29
N LEU A 30 2.37 18.07 -7.04
CA LEU A 30 2.05 18.66 -5.74
C LEU A 30 1.82 17.58 -4.67
N LEU A 31 1.25 16.43 -5.00
CA LEU A 31 1.01 15.33 -4.05
C LEU A 31 2.30 14.58 -3.71
N VAL A 32 3.20 14.39 -4.69
CA VAL A 32 4.57 13.90 -4.46
C VAL A 32 5.38 14.94 -3.67
N GLY A 33 5.15 16.23 -3.90
CA GLY A 33 5.75 17.32 -3.12
C GLY A 33 5.16 17.45 -1.71
N LEU A 34 3.87 17.20 -1.51
CA LEU A 34 3.18 17.26 -0.21
C LEU A 34 3.52 16.06 0.67
N SER A 35 3.67 14.86 0.10
CA SER A 35 4.22 13.71 0.84
C SER A 35 5.69 13.87 1.18
N ALA A 36 6.45 14.64 0.38
CA ALA A 36 7.83 15.02 0.69
C ALA A 36 7.92 16.16 1.74
N THR A 37 6.85 16.92 1.98
CA THR A 37 6.84 18.10 2.88
C THR A 37 6.12 17.89 4.22
N GLU A 38 5.70 16.66 4.57
CA GLU A 38 5.44 16.29 5.98
C GLU A 38 6.75 16.21 6.82
N THR A 39 7.80 16.89 6.38
CA THR A 39 8.85 17.47 7.22
C THR A 39 8.34 18.79 7.80
N LEU A 40 7.32 18.72 8.66
CA LEU A 40 7.01 19.82 9.57
C LEU A 40 8.29 20.16 10.33
N SER A 41 8.83 21.35 10.05
CA SER A 41 9.97 21.92 10.74
C SER A 41 9.62 22.07 12.22
N ILE A 42 9.94 21.06 13.02
CA ILE A 42 10.09 21.27 14.45
C ILE A 42 11.35 22.12 14.56
N LYS A 43 11.20 23.41 14.90
CA LYS A 43 12.29 24.19 15.46
C LYS A 43 12.72 23.49 16.75
N SER A 44 13.63 22.54 16.61
CA SER A 44 14.35 21.97 17.74
C SER A 44 15.62 22.77 17.91
N SER A 45 15.84 23.21 19.14
CA SER A 45 17.09 23.79 19.61
C SER A 45 18.28 23.01 19.05
N SER A 46 19.30 23.73 18.61
CA SER A 46 20.60 23.18 18.23
C SER A 46 21.00 22.04 19.18
N PRO A 47 21.47 20.89 18.67
CA PRO A 47 22.05 19.88 19.54
C PRO A 47 23.23 20.55 20.25
N ARG A 48 23.06 20.87 21.54
CA ARG A 48 24.20 21.04 22.43
C ARG A 48 24.84 19.67 22.48
N TYR A 49 25.85 19.45 21.63
CA TYR A 49 26.86 18.46 21.93
C TYR A 49 27.32 18.76 23.34
N SER A 50 27.03 17.86 24.29
CA SER A 50 27.61 17.99 25.61
C SER A 50 29.11 17.86 25.42
N ALA A 51 29.81 18.99 25.43
CA ALA A 51 31.26 19.08 25.48
C ALA A 51 31.86 18.49 26.77
N ASN A 52 31.10 17.68 27.50
CA ASN A 52 31.44 17.22 28.85
C ASN A 52 32.20 15.89 28.87
N ASN A 53 32.49 15.27 27.71
CA ASN A 53 33.37 14.11 27.61
C ASN A 53 34.63 14.41 26.76
N VAL A 54 35.16 15.63 26.82
CA VAL A 54 36.43 16.01 26.14
C VAL A 54 37.67 15.48 26.87
N ASN A 55 37.49 14.70 27.96
CA ASN A 55 38.59 14.15 28.75
C ASN A 55 38.89 12.66 28.49
N GLU A 56 38.22 11.99 27.55
CA GLU A 56 38.70 10.70 27.05
C GLU A 56 39.74 10.99 25.96
N GLU A 57 41.01 10.70 26.25
CA GLU A 57 42.07 10.67 25.23
C GLU A 57 41.55 9.83 24.06
N PHE A 58 41.33 10.49 22.91
CA PHE A 58 40.95 9.79 21.69
C PHE A 58 42.12 8.90 21.28
N ASN A 59 42.04 7.63 21.67
CA ASN A 59 43.03 6.63 21.32
C ASN A 59 42.78 6.23 19.87
N ASN A 60 43.59 6.74 18.95
CA ASN A 60 43.42 6.56 17.51
C ASN A 60 43.90 5.19 17.02
N THR A 61 43.73 4.15 17.84
CA THR A 61 44.23 2.81 17.57
C THR A 61 43.24 2.02 16.70
N CYS A 62 43.77 1.17 15.83
CA CYS A 62 42.98 0.30 14.96
C CYS A 62 42.47 -0.98 15.66
N ASP A 63 42.65 -1.09 16.98
CA ASP A 63 42.21 -2.23 17.81
C ASP A 63 40.72 -2.20 18.17
N GLN A 64 40.08 -1.04 17.99
CA GLN A 64 38.65 -0.81 18.25
C GLN A 64 37.78 -1.04 17.01
N MET A 65 37.86 -2.24 16.44
CA MET A 65 37.10 -2.60 15.24
C MET A 65 36.11 -3.73 15.50
N LEU A 66 34.85 -3.52 15.11
CA LEU A 66 33.80 -4.54 15.01
C LEU A 66 33.44 -4.73 13.54
N LEU A 67 33.55 -5.94 13.01
CA LEU A 67 33.27 -6.28 11.60
C LEU A 67 32.14 -7.31 11.53
N PHE A 68 31.09 -7.03 10.77
CA PHE A 68 29.95 -7.95 10.63
C PHE A 68 29.39 -7.95 9.22
N LEU A 69 28.67 -9.01 8.86
CA LEU A 69 28.06 -9.15 7.53
C LEU A 69 26.55 -9.04 7.57
N GLN A 70 25.96 -8.60 6.45
CA GLN A 70 24.52 -8.69 6.20
C GLN A 70 24.26 -9.41 4.87
N ILE A 71 23.29 -10.33 4.87
CA ILE A 71 22.65 -10.89 3.68
C ILE A 71 21.13 -10.83 3.80
N SER A 72 20.42 -10.93 2.68
CA SER A 72 18.95 -11.04 2.64
C SER A 72 18.51 -11.82 1.42
N GLY A 73 17.37 -12.50 1.45
CA GLY A 73 16.76 -13.07 0.25
C GLY A 73 17.55 -14.23 -0.35
N THR A 74 18.09 -15.13 0.48
CA THR A 74 18.78 -16.34 0.01
C THR A 74 17.85 -17.27 -0.74
N SER A 75 16.56 -17.28 -0.37
CA SER A 75 15.52 -18.12 -0.99
C SER A 75 15.96 -19.59 -1.12
N VAL A 76 16.41 -20.16 0.00
CA VAL A 76 16.79 -21.57 0.14
C VAL A 76 15.62 -22.45 -0.29
N SER A 77 15.91 -23.39 -1.18
CA SER A 77 14.90 -24.22 -1.82
C SER A 77 14.74 -25.55 -1.11
N SER A 78 13.55 -26.13 -1.32
CA SER A 78 13.27 -27.52 -0.97
C SER A 78 14.00 -28.53 -1.86
N ASP A 79 14.41 -28.11 -3.05
CA ASP A 79 15.23 -28.88 -3.99
C ASP A 79 16.72 -28.68 -3.66
N TYR A 80 17.43 -29.75 -3.31
CA TYR A 80 18.82 -29.68 -2.84
C TYR A 80 19.77 -29.14 -3.92
N ASP A 81 19.56 -29.52 -5.18
CA ASP A 81 20.39 -29.14 -6.33
C ASP A 81 20.06 -27.71 -6.85
N ASN A 82 19.23 -26.97 -6.13
CA ASN A 82 18.86 -25.61 -6.52
C ASN A 82 20.06 -24.66 -6.40
N LYS A 83 20.26 -23.84 -7.44
CA LYS A 83 21.37 -22.88 -7.49
C LYS A 83 21.39 -21.89 -6.33
N ASN A 84 20.24 -21.56 -5.74
CA ASN A 84 20.18 -20.71 -4.54
C ASN A 84 20.88 -21.36 -3.34
N ASN A 85 20.72 -22.68 -3.17
CA ASN A 85 21.39 -23.42 -2.10
C ASN A 85 22.89 -23.44 -2.34
N GLU A 86 23.35 -23.75 -3.57
CA GLU A 86 24.77 -23.75 -3.91
C GLU A 86 25.42 -22.38 -3.66
N ASN A 87 24.75 -21.29 -4.05
CA ASN A 87 25.27 -19.94 -3.81
C ASN A 87 25.32 -19.63 -2.31
N PHE A 88 24.29 -20.03 -1.57
CA PHE A 88 24.25 -19.82 -0.11
C PHE A 88 25.35 -20.65 0.58
N GLU A 89 25.52 -21.91 0.20
CA GLU A 89 26.59 -22.77 0.66
C GLU A 89 27.97 -22.17 0.34
N THR A 90 28.18 -21.64 -0.87
CA THR A 90 29.41 -20.94 -1.23
C THR A 90 29.68 -19.74 -0.32
N PHE A 91 28.64 -18.97 0.03
CA PHE A 91 28.77 -17.88 1.00
C PHE A 91 29.21 -18.40 2.38
N LEU A 92 28.60 -19.48 2.86
CA LEU A 92 28.93 -20.10 4.15
C LEU A 92 30.34 -20.71 4.17
N SER A 93 30.76 -21.36 3.08
CA SER A 93 31.99 -22.15 3.01
C SER A 93 33.22 -21.38 2.54
N ALA A 94 33.03 -20.29 1.78
CA ALA A 94 34.13 -19.50 1.22
C ALA A 94 34.17 -18.08 1.77
N ILE A 95 33.05 -17.34 1.73
CA ILE A 95 33.05 -15.91 2.07
C ILE A 95 33.22 -15.67 3.56
N ILE A 96 32.44 -16.34 4.41
CA ILE A 96 32.54 -16.12 5.86
C ILE A 96 33.91 -16.53 6.40
N PRO A 97 34.49 -17.70 6.05
CA PRO A 97 35.85 -18.06 6.50
C PRO A 97 36.94 -17.13 5.96
N PHE A 98 36.73 -16.53 4.78
CA PHE A 98 37.64 -15.57 4.17
C PHE A 98 37.62 -14.22 4.89
N LEU A 99 36.43 -13.71 5.24
CA LEU A 99 36.28 -12.40 5.87
C LEU A 99 36.43 -12.44 7.40
N GLN A 100 36.09 -13.57 8.03
CA GLN A 100 36.12 -13.78 9.48
C GLN A 100 35.38 -12.68 10.28
N PRO A 101 34.09 -12.42 9.96
CA PRO A 101 33.31 -11.43 10.70
C PRO A 101 33.01 -11.89 12.13
N ASP A 102 32.72 -10.94 13.01
CA ASP A 102 32.24 -11.20 14.36
C ASP A 102 30.89 -11.95 14.38
N PHE A 103 29.99 -11.59 13.46
CA PHE A 103 28.69 -12.24 13.28
C PHE A 103 28.06 -11.92 11.91
N VAL A 104 26.99 -12.64 11.57
CA VAL A 104 26.21 -12.44 10.33
C VAL A 104 24.75 -12.15 10.63
N ILE A 105 24.19 -11.15 9.93
CA ILE A 105 22.77 -10.81 9.94
C ILE A 105 22.12 -11.34 8.66
N HIS A 106 21.04 -12.09 8.79
CA HIS A 106 20.16 -12.51 7.70
C HIS A 106 18.80 -11.80 7.81
N SER A 107 18.61 -10.72 7.05
CA SER A 107 17.45 -9.83 7.17
C SER A 107 16.19 -10.31 6.43
N GLY A 108 15.95 -11.63 6.37
CA GLY A 108 14.71 -12.23 5.85
C GLY A 108 14.71 -12.65 4.39
N ASP A 109 13.62 -13.31 4.00
CA ASP A 109 13.45 -14.09 2.78
C ASP A 109 14.45 -15.25 2.68
N ILE A 110 14.50 -16.00 3.78
CA ILE A 110 15.42 -17.10 4.02
C ILE A 110 15.10 -18.25 3.06
N ILE A 111 13.84 -18.69 3.03
CA ILE A 111 13.37 -19.79 2.19
C ILE A 111 12.66 -19.29 0.94
N GLU A 112 12.60 -20.14 -0.08
CA GLU A 112 11.85 -19.84 -1.30
C GLU A 112 10.34 -19.71 -1.02
N GLN A 113 9.70 -18.80 -1.75
CA GLN A 113 8.25 -18.73 -1.76
C GLN A 113 7.62 -19.95 -2.45
N VAL A 114 6.90 -20.76 -1.68
CA VAL A 114 6.14 -21.90 -2.19
C VAL A 114 4.81 -21.43 -2.77
N LYS A 115 4.56 -21.70 -4.06
CA LYS A 115 3.42 -21.15 -4.85
C LYS A 115 2.30 -22.16 -5.15
N GLU A 116 2.31 -23.33 -4.54
CA GLU A 116 1.47 -24.47 -4.97
C GLU A 116 0.06 -24.52 -4.37
N SER A 117 -0.84 -25.19 -5.10
CA SER A 117 -2.29 -25.19 -4.88
C SER A 117 -2.81 -26.25 -3.90
N ASN A 118 -2.02 -27.25 -3.53
CA ASN A 118 -2.43 -28.30 -2.60
C ASN A 118 -1.74 -28.09 -1.24
N SER A 119 -2.49 -28.04 -0.13
CA SER A 119 -1.93 -27.68 1.18
C SER A 119 -0.84 -28.62 1.69
N GLN A 120 -0.91 -29.89 1.33
CA GLN A 120 0.03 -30.90 1.82
C GLN A 120 1.41 -30.72 1.18
N ASP A 121 1.46 -30.57 -0.15
CA ASP A 121 2.70 -30.27 -0.88
C ASP A 121 3.30 -28.93 -0.44
N PHE A 122 2.46 -27.93 -0.18
CA PHE A 122 2.89 -26.63 0.36
C PHE A 122 3.61 -26.76 1.70
N LYS A 123 3.02 -27.51 2.66
CA LYS A 123 3.61 -27.72 3.98
C LYS A 123 4.90 -28.53 3.91
N GLU A 124 4.93 -29.58 3.10
CA GLU A 124 6.10 -30.44 2.95
C GLU A 124 7.28 -29.72 2.30
N LYS A 125 7.06 -28.98 1.20
CA LYS A 125 8.11 -28.20 0.55
C LYS A 125 8.68 -27.14 1.46
N ARG A 126 7.83 -26.39 2.17
CA ARG A 126 8.30 -25.41 3.17
C ARG A 126 9.13 -26.08 4.26
N LYS A 127 8.66 -27.20 4.81
CA LYS A 127 9.40 -27.96 5.83
C LYS A 127 10.78 -28.35 5.32
N LYS A 128 10.86 -28.93 4.11
CA LYS A 128 12.13 -29.32 3.47
C LYS A 128 13.06 -28.13 3.27
N ALA A 129 12.55 -26.98 2.80
CA ALA A 129 13.36 -25.77 2.61
C ALA A 129 13.96 -25.26 3.95
N TRP A 130 13.17 -25.25 5.02
CA TRP A 130 13.67 -24.89 6.37
C TRP A 130 14.66 -25.91 6.93
N GLN A 131 14.43 -27.20 6.72
CA GLN A 131 15.38 -28.26 7.10
C GLN A 131 16.70 -28.09 6.35
N ASN A 132 16.65 -27.80 5.04
CA ASN A 132 17.84 -27.56 4.24
C ASN A 132 18.62 -26.33 4.73
N TYR A 133 17.92 -25.23 5.05
CA TYR A 133 18.53 -24.05 5.66
C TYR A 133 19.25 -24.36 6.98
N SER A 134 18.58 -25.05 7.91
CA SER A 134 19.19 -25.45 9.19
C SER A 134 20.39 -26.36 8.97
N ASN A 135 20.25 -27.37 8.10
CA ASN A 135 21.31 -28.34 7.80
C ASN A 135 22.55 -27.66 7.21
N LEU A 136 22.38 -26.66 6.34
CA LEU A 136 23.49 -25.89 5.78
C LEU A 136 24.21 -25.10 6.87
N LEU A 137 23.48 -24.42 7.76
CA LEU A 137 24.11 -23.71 8.89
C LEU A 137 24.79 -24.66 9.87
N ASP A 138 24.18 -25.81 10.19
CA ASP A 138 24.76 -26.87 11.02
C ASP A 138 26.05 -27.43 10.42
N LYS A 139 26.04 -27.74 9.12
CA LYS A 139 27.18 -28.27 8.37
C LYS A 139 28.41 -27.38 8.51
N TYR A 140 28.23 -26.07 8.51
CA TYR A 140 29.31 -25.08 8.62
C TYR A 140 29.44 -24.44 10.02
N ARG A 141 28.73 -24.96 11.03
CA ARG A 141 28.81 -24.55 12.44
C ARG A 141 28.44 -23.08 12.71
N TYR A 142 27.43 -22.57 12.01
CA TYR A 142 26.88 -21.22 12.23
C TYR A 142 25.62 -21.20 13.11
N ASN A 143 25.25 -22.33 13.69
CA ASN A 143 24.17 -22.41 14.67
C ASN A 143 24.69 -22.06 16.08
N PHE A 144 23.82 -21.47 16.91
CA PHE A 144 24.14 -21.24 18.31
C PHE A 144 24.35 -22.59 19.02
N ASN A 145 25.61 -22.95 19.26
CA ASN A 145 25.91 -24.08 20.12
C ASN A 145 25.50 -23.74 21.56
N ASN A 146 25.01 -24.74 22.30
CA ASN A 146 24.62 -24.64 23.72
C ASN A 146 25.76 -24.20 24.68
N HIS A 147 26.94 -23.85 24.14
CA HIS A 147 28.14 -23.49 24.88
C HIS A 147 28.42 -21.97 24.94
N GLY A 148 27.55 -21.12 24.38
CA GLY A 148 27.62 -19.67 24.57
C GLY A 148 28.80 -18.98 23.87
N ASP A 149 29.47 -19.66 22.94
CA ASP A 149 30.52 -19.07 22.12
C ASP A 149 29.89 -18.19 21.03
N LEU A 150 30.17 -16.88 21.08
CA LEU A 150 29.68 -15.89 20.12
C LEU A 150 30.50 -15.86 18.83
N THR A 151 31.62 -16.61 18.76
CA THR A 151 32.39 -16.73 17.52
C THR A 151 31.51 -17.41 16.45
N ASN A 152 31.25 -16.69 15.35
CA ASN A 152 30.41 -17.12 14.22
C ASN A 152 28.89 -17.11 14.47
N ALA A 153 28.39 -16.18 15.29
CA ALA A 153 26.94 -16.05 15.54
C ALA A 153 26.14 -15.69 14.27
N TRP A 154 25.01 -16.37 14.06
CA TRP A 154 24.07 -16.13 12.96
C TRP A 154 22.72 -15.62 13.45
N TYR A 155 22.39 -14.37 13.11
CA TYR A 155 21.13 -13.73 13.52
C TYR A 155 20.20 -13.57 12.33
N ASP A 156 19.09 -14.30 12.32
CA ASP A 156 18.10 -14.30 11.26
C ASP A 156 16.75 -13.68 11.66
N LEU A 157 16.09 -13.09 10.67
CA LEU A 157 14.74 -12.54 10.77
C LEU A 157 13.88 -13.14 9.66
N ARG A 158 12.56 -13.21 9.87
CA ARG A 158 11.63 -13.60 8.80
C ARG A 158 11.38 -12.47 7.81
N GLY A 159 11.28 -12.84 6.53
CA GLY A 159 10.74 -12.02 5.46
C GLY A 159 9.34 -12.43 5.01
N ASP A 160 8.91 -11.86 3.89
CA ASP A 160 7.55 -12.11 3.39
C ASP A 160 7.38 -13.52 2.80
N GLN A 161 8.44 -14.10 2.23
CA GLN A 161 8.44 -15.48 1.75
C GLN A 161 8.41 -16.48 2.92
N ASP A 162 9.12 -16.15 4.00
CA ASP A 162 9.19 -16.95 5.23
C ASP A 162 7.86 -16.97 5.97
N ALA A 163 7.10 -15.87 5.93
CA ALA A 163 5.81 -15.78 6.58
C ALA A 163 4.63 -16.24 5.70
N SER A 164 4.81 -16.26 4.37
CA SER A 164 3.73 -16.53 3.40
C SER A 164 2.95 -17.80 3.73
N GLY A 165 1.62 -17.67 3.79
CA GLY A 165 0.73 -18.81 3.98
C GLY A 165 0.60 -19.30 5.43
N ILE A 166 1.10 -18.55 6.42
CA ILE A 166 0.97 -18.89 7.85
C ILE A 166 -0.26 -18.19 8.46
N LEU A 167 -1.18 -18.99 9.02
CA LEU A 167 -2.46 -18.49 9.56
C LEU A 167 -2.32 -17.78 10.91
N ILE A 168 -1.61 -18.40 11.84
CA ILE A 168 -1.38 -17.86 13.18
C ILE A 168 0.09 -18.02 13.54
N LYS A 169 0.55 -17.18 14.45
CA LYS A 169 1.93 -17.20 14.93
C LYS A 169 2.32 -18.55 15.52
N GLU A 170 1.37 -19.19 16.20
CA GLU A 170 1.54 -20.46 16.90
C GLU A 170 1.51 -21.70 16.00
N SER A 171 1.24 -21.52 14.69
CA SER A 171 1.11 -22.62 13.75
C SER A 171 2.35 -23.51 13.72
N GLU A 172 2.16 -24.83 13.69
CA GLU A 172 3.25 -25.81 13.52
C GLU A 172 3.95 -25.67 12.17
N SER A 173 3.28 -25.08 11.17
CA SER A 173 3.88 -24.76 9.87
C SER A 173 4.78 -23.52 9.89
N ASN A 174 4.92 -22.85 11.04
CA ASN A 174 5.81 -21.72 11.24
C ASN A 174 7.20 -22.19 11.67
N TYR A 175 7.90 -22.80 10.72
CA TYR A 175 9.17 -23.48 10.93
C TYR A 175 10.34 -22.56 11.30
N TYR A 176 10.21 -21.24 11.16
CA TYR A 176 11.22 -20.29 11.64
C TYR A 176 11.54 -20.53 13.12
N TYR A 177 10.52 -20.69 13.97
CA TYR A 177 10.71 -20.86 15.41
C TYR A 177 11.32 -22.23 15.80
N THR A 178 11.51 -23.15 14.85
CA THR A 178 12.05 -24.50 15.08
C THR A 178 13.26 -24.85 14.20
N HIS A 179 13.65 -23.97 13.28
CA HIS A 179 14.79 -24.18 12.35
C HIS A 179 15.67 -22.94 12.22
N SER A 180 15.29 -21.81 12.83
CA SER A 180 16.20 -20.70 13.02
C SER A 180 17.38 -21.14 13.90
N PRO A 181 18.62 -20.71 13.62
CA PRO A 181 19.76 -20.89 14.52
C PRO A 181 19.48 -20.35 15.93
N GLN A 182 18.58 -19.36 16.06
CA GLN A 182 18.21 -18.71 17.30
C GLN A 182 17.02 -19.39 18.01
N GLN A 183 16.57 -20.57 17.58
CA GLN A 183 15.36 -21.22 18.12
C GLN A 183 15.34 -21.37 19.66
N ASN A 184 16.51 -21.50 20.28
CA ASN A 184 16.64 -21.64 21.74
C ASN A 184 16.71 -20.29 22.47
N TYR A 185 16.83 -19.17 21.76
CA TYR A 185 16.88 -17.85 22.36
C TYR A 185 15.51 -17.50 22.99
N PRO A 186 15.44 -17.01 24.25
CA PRO A 186 14.17 -16.85 24.96
C PRO A 186 13.11 -16.01 24.24
N LEU A 187 13.52 -14.92 23.58
CA LEU A 187 12.60 -14.06 22.81
C LEU A 187 12.10 -14.75 21.53
N ILE A 188 12.91 -15.59 20.89
CA ILE A 188 12.47 -16.38 19.73
C ILE A 188 11.54 -17.51 20.18
N LYS A 189 11.90 -18.21 21.26
CA LYS A 189 11.13 -19.31 21.85
C LYS A 189 9.75 -18.86 22.34
N SER A 190 9.67 -17.67 22.94
CA SER A 190 8.39 -17.02 23.31
C SER A 190 7.66 -16.39 22.12
N ARG A 191 8.22 -16.53 20.91
CA ARG A 191 7.71 -15.95 19.67
C ARG A 191 7.48 -14.45 19.83
N SER A 192 8.43 -13.69 20.36
CA SER A 192 8.35 -12.23 20.38
C SER A 192 8.45 -11.67 18.95
N PRO A 193 7.68 -10.63 18.58
CA PRO A 193 7.87 -9.94 17.29
C PRO A 193 9.13 -9.05 17.29
N VAL A 194 9.74 -8.82 18.46
CA VAL A 194 10.97 -8.05 18.59
C VAL A 194 11.98 -8.86 19.39
N VAL A 195 13.17 -9.01 18.82
CA VAL A 195 14.30 -9.74 19.40
C VAL A 195 15.47 -8.77 19.45
N TYR A 196 16.29 -8.83 20.48
CA TYR A 196 17.47 -7.98 20.56
C TYR A 196 18.64 -8.73 21.17
N PHE A 197 19.85 -8.27 20.86
CA PHE A 197 21.09 -8.74 21.47
C PHE A 197 22.07 -7.58 21.63
N ASN A 198 22.98 -7.75 22.57
CA ASN A 198 24.10 -6.84 22.81
C ASN A 198 25.39 -7.52 22.37
N ILE A 199 26.24 -6.77 21.69
CA ILE A 199 27.62 -7.16 21.41
C ILE A 199 28.52 -6.32 22.29
N GLU A 200 29.06 -6.95 23.33
CA GLU A 200 30.01 -6.34 24.25
C GLU A 200 31.44 -6.60 23.76
N LYS A 201 32.20 -5.53 23.56
CA LYS A 201 33.62 -5.52 23.26
C LYS A 201 34.34 -4.73 24.35
N HIS A 202 35.65 -4.90 24.46
CA HIS A 202 36.47 -4.17 25.45
C HIS A 202 36.42 -2.64 25.25
N PHE A 203 36.08 -2.18 24.04
CA PHE A 203 35.98 -0.76 23.67
C PHE A 203 34.54 -0.22 23.65
N GLY A 204 33.52 -1.05 23.82
CA GLY A 204 32.13 -0.57 23.75
C GLY A 204 31.07 -1.67 23.68
N ASN A 205 29.81 -1.25 23.81
CA ASN A 205 28.64 -2.11 23.73
C ASN A 205 27.72 -1.65 22.60
N TYR A 206 27.22 -2.59 21.79
CA TYR A 206 26.40 -2.33 20.61
C TYR A 206 25.09 -3.10 20.68
N LEU A 207 23.97 -2.39 20.61
CA LEU A 207 22.62 -2.98 20.68
C LEU A 207 22.07 -3.22 19.28
N PHE A 208 21.59 -4.43 19.01
CA PHE A 208 20.93 -4.79 17.76
C PHE A 208 19.49 -5.22 18.04
N VAL A 209 18.53 -4.58 17.39
CA VAL A 209 17.09 -4.80 17.60
C VAL A 209 16.45 -5.27 16.29
N PHE A 210 16.00 -6.53 16.28
CA PHE A 210 15.36 -7.21 15.17
C PHE A 210 13.84 -7.08 15.31
N VAL A 211 13.17 -6.62 14.26
CA VAL A 211 11.72 -6.36 14.25
C VAL A 211 11.04 -7.13 13.13
N ASP A 212 10.20 -8.07 13.53
CA ASP A 212 9.39 -8.88 12.64
C ASP A 212 8.08 -8.17 12.29
N PHE A 213 8.05 -7.55 11.10
CA PHE A 213 6.89 -6.83 10.58
C PHE A 213 5.89 -7.75 9.85
N ALA A 214 6.09 -9.06 9.84
CA ALA A 214 5.15 -9.99 9.21
C ALA A 214 3.84 -10.04 9.98
N THR A 215 2.72 -10.04 9.26
CA THR A 215 1.36 -10.05 9.83
C THR A 215 0.80 -11.45 9.91
N TYR A 216 -0.10 -11.67 10.85
CA TYR A 216 -0.90 -12.89 10.92
C TYR A 216 -2.40 -12.57 10.83
N PRO A 217 -3.18 -13.36 10.07
CA PRO A 217 -2.72 -14.35 9.09
C PRO A 217 -1.95 -13.71 7.92
N THR A 218 -0.89 -14.37 7.46
CA THR A 218 -0.12 -13.93 6.29
C THR A 218 -0.74 -14.50 5.03
N ALA A 219 -1.31 -13.64 4.19
CA ALA A 219 -1.81 -14.05 2.88
C ALA A 219 -0.66 -14.31 1.90
N ASN A 220 -0.88 -15.20 0.93
CA ASN A 220 0.06 -15.45 -0.15
C ASN A 220 0.31 -14.18 -1.00
N TYR A 221 1.47 -14.16 -1.67
CA TYR A 221 1.84 -13.11 -2.61
C TYR A 221 0.72 -12.83 -3.62
N PRO A 222 0.50 -11.55 -3.99
CA PRO A 222 1.24 -10.32 -3.65
C PRO A 222 0.84 -9.66 -2.32
N ASN A 223 -0.05 -10.26 -1.52
CA ASN A 223 -0.57 -9.60 -0.32
C ASN A 223 0.45 -9.55 0.84
N SER A 224 1.42 -10.48 0.87
CA SER A 224 2.54 -10.53 1.82
C SER A 224 3.58 -9.41 1.65
N TYR A 225 3.54 -8.67 0.52
CA TYR A 225 4.57 -7.69 0.12
C TYR A 225 4.67 -6.46 1.03
N PHE A 226 3.68 -6.20 1.88
CA PHE A 226 3.67 -5.04 2.77
C PHE A 226 3.60 -5.49 4.22
N GLY A 227 4.66 -5.19 4.99
CA GLY A 227 4.70 -5.37 6.44
C GLY A 227 3.75 -4.43 7.19
N GLU A 228 3.55 -4.68 8.47
CA GLU A 228 2.63 -3.91 9.32
C GLU A 228 3.25 -3.60 10.68
N ILE A 229 3.01 -2.37 11.14
CA ILE A 229 3.33 -1.96 12.50
C ILE A 229 2.12 -2.26 13.38
N THR A 230 2.34 -3.05 14.42
CA THR A 230 1.34 -3.39 15.44
C THR A 230 1.66 -2.69 16.76
N PRO A 231 0.67 -2.49 17.66
CA PRO A 231 0.93 -1.95 19.00
C PRO A 231 1.97 -2.77 19.79
N GLN A 232 1.95 -4.10 19.65
CA GLN A 232 2.94 -4.97 20.29
C GLN A 232 4.37 -4.69 19.80
N ILE A 233 4.56 -4.49 18.49
CA ILE A 233 5.86 -4.10 17.93
C ILE A 233 6.28 -2.74 18.49
N LEU A 234 5.38 -1.74 18.47
CA LEU A 234 5.67 -0.40 18.97
C LEU A 234 6.12 -0.43 20.43
N ASN A 235 5.35 -1.11 21.29
CA ASN A 235 5.67 -1.22 22.72
C ASN A 235 7.01 -1.93 22.95
N SER A 236 7.31 -2.98 22.18
CA SER A 236 8.55 -3.75 22.34
C SER A 236 9.78 -2.97 21.86
N VAL A 237 9.68 -2.28 20.72
CA VAL A 237 10.74 -1.36 20.28
C VAL A 237 10.92 -0.23 21.29
N ASP A 238 9.83 0.34 21.80
CA ASP A 238 9.89 1.38 22.81
C ASP A 238 10.56 0.91 24.10
N TYR A 239 10.30 -0.32 24.52
CA TYR A 239 10.99 -0.97 25.64
C TYR A 239 12.50 -1.10 25.35
N CYS A 240 12.88 -1.67 24.20
CA CYS A 240 14.29 -1.82 23.82
C CYS A 240 15.04 -0.48 23.86
N LEU A 241 14.38 0.59 23.43
CA LEU A 241 15.04 1.89 23.34
C LEU A 241 15.09 2.66 24.66
N ASN A 242 14.12 2.47 25.56
CA ASN A 242 14.00 3.28 26.78
C ASN A 242 14.35 2.56 28.09
N GLU A 243 14.31 1.22 28.11
CA GLU A 243 14.49 0.44 29.33
C GLU A 243 15.77 -0.41 29.33
N LEU A 244 16.34 -0.75 28.17
CA LEU A 244 17.62 -1.45 28.12
C LEU A 244 18.80 -0.54 28.48
N PRO A 245 19.94 -1.12 28.94
CA PRO A 245 21.17 -0.37 29.13
C PRO A 245 21.57 0.43 27.90
N ILE A 246 22.21 1.58 28.12
CA ILE A 246 22.66 2.46 27.05
C ILE A 246 23.83 1.81 26.32
N ALA A 247 23.71 1.67 25.02
CA ALA A 247 24.76 1.20 24.13
C ALA A 247 25.50 2.39 23.47
N ASN A 248 26.75 2.18 23.05
CA ASN A 248 27.51 3.13 22.23
C ASN A 248 26.73 3.45 20.95
N GLN A 249 26.19 2.42 20.30
CA GLN A 249 25.31 2.55 19.14
C GLN A 249 24.18 1.53 19.18
N THR A 250 23.08 1.86 18.51
CA THR A 250 21.93 0.99 18.36
C THR A 250 21.59 0.79 16.88
N PHE A 251 21.37 -0.45 16.48
CA PHE A 251 21.00 -0.85 15.13
C PHE A 251 19.59 -1.44 15.13
N LEU A 252 18.77 -1.03 14.17
CA LEU A 252 17.47 -1.63 13.92
C LEU A 252 17.57 -2.53 12.69
N ILE A 253 16.99 -3.72 12.76
CA ILE A 253 16.97 -4.70 11.68
C ILE A 253 15.52 -5.08 11.40
N GLY A 254 15.12 -5.06 10.14
CA GLY A 254 13.80 -5.48 9.71
C GLY A 254 13.87 -6.05 8.30
N HIS A 255 12.84 -6.75 7.83
CA HIS A 255 12.85 -7.22 6.44
C HIS A 255 12.38 -6.14 5.47
N TYR A 256 11.29 -5.46 5.81
CA TYR A 256 10.63 -4.49 4.93
C TYR A 256 11.22 -3.09 5.07
N PRO A 257 11.58 -2.39 3.99
CA PRO A 257 11.81 -0.96 4.02
C PRO A 257 10.65 -0.20 4.67
N ILE A 258 10.94 0.89 5.37
CA ILE A 258 9.94 1.70 6.09
C ILE A 258 8.84 2.19 5.15
N TYR A 259 9.19 2.49 3.89
CA TYR A 259 8.23 2.95 2.88
C TYR A 259 7.19 1.89 2.44
N LEU A 260 7.42 0.62 2.77
CA LEU A 260 6.50 -0.50 2.52
C LEU A 260 5.74 -0.93 3.79
N LEU A 261 5.97 -0.29 4.93
CA LEU A 261 5.25 -0.56 6.17
C LEU A 261 3.86 0.10 6.17
N LYS A 262 2.85 -0.66 6.53
CA LYS A 262 1.51 -0.15 6.81
C LYS A 262 1.42 0.41 8.22
N ARG A 263 0.48 1.34 8.40
CA ARG A 263 0.14 1.97 9.69
C ARG A 263 1.36 2.58 10.39
N ILE A 264 2.19 3.32 9.65
CA ILE A 264 3.30 4.10 10.24
C ILE A 264 2.79 5.13 11.27
N SER A 265 1.53 5.57 11.12
CA SER A 265 0.82 6.42 12.08
C SER A 265 0.09 5.65 13.19
N GLU A 266 0.25 4.32 13.30
CA GLU A 266 -0.30 3.56 14.42
C GLU A 266 0.30 4.09 15.72
N ILE A 267 -0.53 4.23 16.74
CA ILE A 267 -0.15 4.74 18.04
C ILE A 267 -0.05 3.54 18.99
N GLY A 268 1.12 3.33 19.59
CA GLY A 268 1.32 2.32 20.63
C GLY A 268 0.63 2.73 21.94
N ASP A 269 0.65 1.86 22.94
CA ASP A 269 -0.11 2.09 24.19
C ASP A 269 0.35 3.35 24.94
N ARG A 270 1.59 3.79 24.68
CA ARG A 270 2.20 5.02 25.22
C ARG A 270 1.92 6.27 24.37
N GLY A 271 0.96 6.24 23.45
CA GLY A 271 0.58 7.42 22.67
C GLY A 271 1.56 7.82 21.57
N ARG A 272 2.54 6.96 21.22
CA ARG A 272 3.60 7.27 20.24
C ARG A 272 3.53 6.41 18.98
N THR A 273 3.84 7.02 17.84
CA THR A 273 4.01 6.34 16.54
C THR A 273 5.42 5.76 16.41
N MET A 274 5.66 4.89 15.41
CA MET A 274 7.01 4.39 15.14
C MET A 274 7.99 5.55 14.85
N LYS A 275 7.57 6.53 14.05
CA LYS A 275 8.35 7.76 13.82
C LYS A 275 8.65 8.45 15.15
N GLY A 276 7.62 8.65 15.99
CA GLY A 276 7.78 9.22 17.33
C GLY A 276 8.81 8.46 18.16
N ILE A 277 8.68 7.14 18.28
CA ILE A 277 9.59 6.29 19.07
C ILE A 277 11.05 6.41 18.60
N LEU A 278 11.27 6.47 17.28
CA LEU A 278 12.60 6.51 16.67
C LEU A 278 13.23 7.91 16.68
N THR A 279 12.42 8.97 16.62
CA THR A 279 12.92 10.36 16.58
C THR A 279 12.97 11.03 17.95
N ASP A 280 12.15 10.56 18.88
CA ASP A 280 12.01 11.19 20.20
C ASP A 280 13.25 10.96 21.05
N ARG A 281 13.86 12.05 21.49
CA ARG A 281 15.06 12.03 22.34
C ARG A 281 14.75 12.27 23.80
N LYS A 282 13.53 12.70 24.13
CA LYS A 282 13.15 13.08 25.48
C LYS A 282 12.08 12.12 25.99
N ARG A 283 12.33 11.49 27.12
CA ARG A 283 11.26 10.85 27.89
C ARG A 283 10.61 11.93 28.75
N SER A 284 9.50 12.53 28.31
CA SER A 284 8.67 13.29 29.27
C SER A 284 7.98 12.26 30.17
N ILE A 285 8.35 12.25 31.44
CA ILE A 285 7.67 11.43 32.45
C ILE A 285 6.33 12.09 32.72
N ASN A 286 5.30 11.74 31.96
CA ASN A 286 3.93 11.90 32.44
C ASN A 286 3.51 10.54 32.99
N ASN A 287 3.87 10.29 34.25
CA ASN A 287 3.18 9.27 35.02
C ASN A 287 1.86 9.90 35.53
N ASN A 288 0.79 9.13 35.45
CA ASN A 288 -0.56 9.51 35.84
C ASN A 288 -0.69 9.89 37.34
N GLU A 289 -1.78 10.62 37.61
CA GLU A 289 -2.46 10.82 38.92
C GLU A 289 -1.83 11.80 39.92
N ASN A 290 -2.26 13.07 39.86
CA ASN A 290 -3.22 13.66 40.81
C ASN A 290 -3.37 15.16 40.54
N GLU A 291 -4.63 15.61 40.52
CA GLU A 291 -4.97 17.00 40.81
C GLU A 291 -4.33 17.37 42.16
N ASN A 292 -3.37 18.28 42.16
CA ASN A 292 -3.28 19.36 43.12
C ASN A 292 -2.21 20.34 42.64
N GLU A 293 -2.69 21.55 42.34
CA GLU A 293 -1.89 22.75 42.20
C GLU A 293 -0.97 22.89 43.41
N ASN A 294 0.34 22.88 43.17
CA ASN A 294 1.30 23.71 43.86
C ASN A 294 2.56 23.79 42.99
N GLU A 295 2.62 24.88 42.23
CA GLU A 295 3.84 25.39 41.61
C GLU A 295 4.88 25.59 42.71
N ASN A 296 5.88 24.70 42.78
CA ASN A 296 7.25 24.97 43.23
C ASN A 296 8.01 23.64 43.30
N GLU A 297 8.58 23.17 42.20
CA GLU A 297 9.61 22.12 42.25
C GLU A 297 10.55 22.20 41.05
N ASN A 298 11.75 22.74 41.32
CA ASN A 298 13.05 22.45 40.69
C ASN A 298 13.05 21.88 39.25
N GLU A 299 13.41 22.73 38.28
CA GLU A 299 13.81 22.37 36.91
C GLU A 299 15.16 21.61 36.85
N ASN A 300 15.34 20.56 37.65
CA ASN A 300 16.36 19.55 37.43
C ASN A 300 15.67 18.19 37.24
N GLY A 301 14.82 18.12 36.21
CA GLY A 301 14.33 16.83 35.72
C GLY A 301 15.51 16.01 35.23
N ASN A 302 15.87 14.94 35.95
CA ASN A 302 16.87 13.97 35.54
C ASN A 302 16.46 13.35 34.20
N GLU A 303 16.96 13.91 33.10
CA GLU A 303 16.75 13.39 31.74
C GLU A 303 17.36 11.99 31.65
N LYS A 304 16.52 10.94 31.61
CA LYS A 304 16.99 9.57 31.44
C LYS A 304 17.46 9.39 30.00
N LYS A 305 18.77 9.21 29.81
CA LYS A 305 19.38 8.83 28.53
C LYS A 305 18.71 7.54 27.99
N ARG A 306 18.52 7.47 26.67
CA ARG A 306 17.89 6.35 25.96
C ARG A 306 18.73 5.92 24.77
N ASN A 307 18.52 4.69 24.29
CA ASN A 307 19.11 4.19 23.06
C ASN A 307 18.44 4.88 21.85
N ILE A 308 19.26 5.36 20.91
CA ILE A 308 18.80 6.01 19.68
C ILE A 308 19.35 5.24 18.48
N PRO A 309 18.50 4.62 17.65
CA PRO A 309 18.94 3.88 16.49
C PRO A 309 19.71 4.76 15.50
N LEU A 310 20.85 4.26 15.06
CA LEU A 310 21.74 4.85 14.08
C LEU A 310 21.31 4.48 12.66
N VAL A 311 21.11 3.18 12.46
CA VAL A 311 20.93 2.54 11.16
C VAL A 311 19.73 1.60 11.23
N TYR A 312 18.96 1.55 10.16
CA TYR A 312 17.95 0.55 9.87
C TYR A 312 18.38 -0.32 8.70
N LEU A 313 18.80 -1.55 8.98
CA LEU A 313 19.19 -2.54 7.98
C LEU A 313 17.95 -3.32 7.53
N ASN A 314 17.73 -3.40 6.22
CA ASN A 314 16.62 -4.19 5.68
C ASN A 314 16.92 -4.88 4.35
N GLY A 315 15.93 -5.65 3.86
CA GLY A 315 15.99 -6.42 2.62
C GLY A 315 14.81 -6.15 1.69
N HIS A 316 14.17 -7.22 1.21
CA HIS A 316 12.91 -7.26 0.44
C HIS A 316 12.92 -6.66 -0.98
N THR A 317 13.69 -5.59 -1.19
CA THR A 317 13.86 -4.98 -2.50
C THR A 317 14.92 -5.74 -3.31
N ASN A 318 14.89 -5.60 -4.63
CA ASN A 318 15.90 -6.21 -5.51
C ASN A 318 16.78 -5.14 -6.17
N PHE A 319 16.74 -3.93 -5.67
CA PHE A 319 17.47 -2.79 -6.21
C PHE A 319 18.76 -2.63 -5.42
N ASN A 320 19.86 -2.45 -6.15
CA ASN A 320 21.15 -2.12 -5.54
C ASN A 320 21.15 -0.65 -5.12
N ASN A 321 21.95 -0.31 -4.09
CA ASN A 321 22.19 1.07 -3.67
C ASN A 321 20.93 1.85 -3.21
N MET A 322 19.98 1.14 -2.58
CA MET A 322 18.79 1.74 -1.96
C MET A 322 19.10 2.23 -0.53
N TYR A 323 19.59 3.47 -0.46
CA TYR A 323 19.96 4.13 0.79
C TYR A 323 19.15 5.41 0.97
N SER A 324 18.69 5.66 2.18
CA SER A 324 18.01 6.91 2.49
C SER A 324 18.24 7.36 3.93
N HIS A 325 18.18 8.67 4.16
CA HIS A 325 18.08 9.20 5.51
C HIS A 325 16.64 9.55 5.79
N LEU A 326 16.10 8.93 6.82
CA LEU A 326 14.74 9.13 7.28
C LEU A 326 14.71 10.15 8.42
N PHE A 327 13.59 10.87 8.52
CA PHE A 327 13.29 11.80 9.61
C PHE A 327 14.29 12.97 9.77
N LYS A 328 14.90 13.42 8.68
CA LYS A 328 15.75 14.63 8.68
C LYS A 328 14.99 15.84 9.23
N THR A 329 15.60 16.53 10.20
CA THR A 329 15.01 17.70 10.87
C THR A 329 15.65 19.03 10.45
N SER A 330 16.83 19.03 9.82
CA SER A 330 17.50 20.19 9.20
C SER A 330 18.64 19.74 8.25
N ASP A 331 19.22 20.69 7.50
CA ASP A 331 20.30 20.47 6.52
C ASP A 331 21.72 20.32 7.14
N GLU A 332 21.91 20.70 8.41
CA GLU A 332 23.18 20.57 9.14
C GLU A 332 23.08 19.41 10.14
N ILE A 333 23.75 18.27 9.87
CA ILE A 333 23.54 16.94 10.49
C ILE A 333 22.73 16.99 11.80
N PRO A 334 21.40 16.75 11.72
CA PRO A 334 20.64 16.42 12.91
C PRO A 334 19.89 15.11 12.68
N ASN A 335 20.22 14.13 13.50
CA ASN A 335 19.26 13.18 14.05
C ASN A 335 18.39 12.49 13.00
N SER A 336 19.01 11.86 12.00
CA SER A 336 18.34 11.02 11.01
C SER A 336 18.65 9.55 11.25
N LEU A 337 17.70 8.69 10.86
CA LEU A 337 17.90 7.25 10.81
C LEU A 337 18.39 6.88 9.41
N LEU A 338 19.56 6.27 9.31
CA LEU A 338 20.09 5.79 8.02
C LEU A 338 19.43 4.45 7.66
N GLU A 339 18.60 4.43 6.62
CA GLU A 339 18.00 3.21 6.10
C GLU A 339 18.85 2.62 4.97
N LEU A 340 19.26 1.36 5.12
CA LEU A 340 20.08 0.63 4.15
C LEU A 340 19.38 -0.66 3.71
N SER A 341 18.83 -0.64 2.49
CA SER A 341 18.24 -1.83 1.88
C SER A 341 19.30 -2.66 1.16
N LEU A 342 19.25 -3.98 1.32
CA LEU A 342 20.11 -4.95 0.64
C LEU A 342 19.27 -5.77 -0.36
N PRO A 343 19.73 -5.96 -1.61
CA PRO A 343 19.02 -6.77 -2.60
C PRO A 343 19.01 -8.26 -2.21
N HIS A 344 18.11 -9.02 -2.83
CA HIS A 344 18.05 -10.47 -2.63
C HIS A 344 19.33 -11.17 -3.14
N PHE A 345 19.99 -11.89 -2.25
CA PHE A 345 21.17 -12.69 -2.50
C PHE A 345 20.94 -13.74 -3.60
N SER A 346 19.78 -14.40 -3.63
CA SER A 346 19.41 -15.34 -4.71
C SER A 346 19.50 -14.71 -6.11
N LYS A 347 19.27 -13.39 -6.24
CA LYS A 347 19.30 -12.68 -7.51
C LYS A 347 20.65 -12.06 -7.80
N THR A 348 21.17 -11.22 -6.91
CA THR A 348 22.37 -10.43 -7.16
C THR A 348 23.63 -11.03 -6.55
N LYS A 349 23.49 -12.04 -5.68
CA LYS A 349 24.57 -12.65 -4.90
C LYS A 349 25.33 -11.63 -4.06
N THR A 350 24.67 -10.53 -3.73
CA THR A 350 25.22 -9.40 -2.98
C THR A 350 25.14 -9.68 -1.50
N PHE A 351 26.24 -9.46 -0.80
CA PHE A 351 26.33 -9.38 0.65
C PHE A 351 26.97 -8.04 1.02
N ARG A 352 26.73 -7.60 2.24
CA ARG A 352 27.27 -6.34 2.75
C ARG A 352 28.25 -6.62 3.87
N ILE A 353 29.40 -5.94 3.80
CA ILE A 353 30.39 -5.87 4.87
C ILE A 353 30.14 -4.57 5.63
N LEU A 354 30.05 -4.63 6.95
CA LEU A 354 29.85 -3.48 7.82
C LEU A 354 30.96 -3.44 8.86
N ALA A 355 31.43 -2.24 9.18
CA ALA A 355 32.41 -2.01 10.24
C ALA A 355 32.00 -0.87 11.16
N ILE A 356 32.40 -1.01 12.42
CA ILE A 356 32.44 0.08 13.40
C ILE A 356 33.91 0.23 13.80
N ASP A 357 34.51 1.35 13.45
CA ASP A 357 35.92 1.68 13.71
C ASP A 357 35.97 2.90 14.63
N ASN A 358 36.37 2.72 15.89
CA ASN A 358 36.36 3.80 16.89
C ASN A 358 34.99 4.50 17.03
N ASP A 359 33.91 3.70 16.99
CA ASP A 359 32.51 4.14 16.91
C ASP A 359 32.14 4.90 15.61
N LEU A 360 32.92 4.78 14.54
CA LEU A 360 32.55 5.28 13.21
C LEU A 360 32.02 4.12 12.36
N PHE A 361 30.73 4.18 12.05
CA PHE A 361 30.04 3.19 11.22
C PHE A 361 30.34 3.39 9.72
N THR A 362 30.71 2.30 9.03
CA THR A 362 30.90 2.23 7.57
C THR A 362 30.39 0.90 7.01
N PHE A 363 30.15 0.86 5.71
CA PHE A 363 29.76 -0.37 5.02
C PHE A 363 30.15 -0.35 3.53
N VAL A 364 30.20 -1.54 2.93
CA VAL A 364 30.39 -1.74 1.48
C VAL A 364 29.67 -3.01 1.03
N ASP A 365 29.13 -2.98 -0.19
CA ASP A 365 28.41 -4.11 -0.78
C ASP A 365 29.31 -4.80 -1.83
N TYR A 366 29.42 -6.12 -1.73
CA TYR A 366 30.14 -6.98 -2.66
C TYR A 366 29.28 -8.14 -3.12
N SER A 367 29.61 -8.74 -4.26
CA SER A 367 28.94 -9.94 -4.75
C SER A 367 29.83 -11.18 -4.69
N LEU A 368 29.23 -12.37 -4.70
CA LEU A 368 29.99 -13.61 -4.93
C LEU A 368 30.81 -13.57 -6.23
N GLN A 369 30.33 -12.84 -7.24
CA GLN A 369 31.06 -12.68 -8.49
C GLN A 369 32.36 -11.92 -8.27
N ASP A 370 32.39 -10.91 -7.40
CA ASP A 370 33.61 -10.16 -7.11
C ASP A 370 34.67 -11.05 -6.44
N TYR A 371 34.25 -11.95 -5.55
CA TYR A 371 35.13 -12.96 -4.98
C TYR A 371 35.64 -13.96 -6.04
N ASN A 372 34.75 -14.48 -6.89
CA ASN A 372 35.10 -15.43 -7.95
C ASN A 372 35.97 -14.83 -9.06
N ASP A 373 35.85 -13.52 -9.29
CA ASP A 373 36.70 -12.74 -10.19
C ASP A 373 38.06 -12.39 -9.58
N ASP A 374 38.38 -12.94 -8.40
CA ASP A 374 39.60 -12.69 -7.64
C ASP A 374 39.81 -11.19 -7.30
N LYS A 375 38.73 -10.39 -7.21
CA LYS A 375 38.83 -8.95 -6.93
C LYS A 375 39.07 -8.71 -5.44
N PRO A 376 39.97 -7.77 -5.07
CA PRO A 376 40.14 -7.38 -3.69
C PRO A 376 38.90 -6.61 -3.20
N MET A 377 38.49 -6.89 -1.97
CA MET A 377 37.44 -6.17 -1.25
C MET A 377 38.10 -5.07 -0.42
N ILE A 378 37.78 -3.82 -0.69
CA ILE A 378 38.42 -2.62 -0.14
C ILE A 378 37.35 -1.79 0.57
N MET A 379 37.47 -1.64 1.89
CA MET A 379 36.55 -0.86 2.71
C MET A 379 37.31 0.22 3.47
N ILE A 380 37.03 1.48 3.16
CA ILE A 380 37.57 2.62 3.89
C ILE A 380 36.72 2.80 5.15
N THR A 381 37.29 2.50 6.32
CA THR A 381 36.57 2.54 7.60
C THR A 381 36.70 3.89 8.28
N ASN A 382 37.85 4.56 8.09
CA ASN A 382 38.11 5.88 8.64
C ASN A 382 39.01 6.69 7.68
N PRO A 383 38.58 7.88 7.21
CA PRO A 383 37.32 8.55 7.51
C PRO A 383 36.10 7.88 6.86
N PRO A 384 34.93 7.85 7.53
CA PRO A 384 33.69 7.30 6.97
C PRO A 384 33.16 8.15 5.81
N ASP A 385 32.36 7.52 4.94
CA ASP A 385 31.72 8.22 3.82
C ASP A 385 30.68 9.24 4.31
N SER A 386 30.91 10.50 3.96
CA SER A 386 30.07 11.67 4.29
C SER A 386 28.60 11.51 3.92
N ARG A 387 28.26 10.69 2.90
CA ARG A 387 26.88 10.46 2.46
C ARG A 387 26.05 9.73 3.51
N PHE A 388 26.69 8.94 4.36
CA PHE A 388 26.04 8.04 5.31
C PHE A 388 26.21 8.47 6.78
N LEU A 389 26.74 9.68 7.03
CA LEU A 389 26.90 10.19 8.39
C LEU A 389 25.54 10.43 9.05
N THR A 390 25.47 10.11 10.34
CA THR A 390 24.28 10.32 11.17
C THR A 390 24.68 11.02 12.48
N GLY A 391 23.77 11.83 13.03
CA GLY A 391 24.06 12.68 14.19
C GLY A 391 24.29 11.95 15.52
N ASN A 392 24.13 10.62 15.56
CA ASN A 392 24.43 9.79 16.74
C ASN A 392 25.84 9.19 16.69
N MET A 393 26.55 9.30 15.56
CA MET A 393 27.96 8.93 15.50
C MET A 393 28.77 10.00 16.27
N PRO A 394 29.88 9.61 16.94
CA PRO A 394 30.80 10.56 17.55
C PRO A 394 31.66 11.25 16.48
N LEU A 395 31.03 12.01 15.57
CA LEU A 395 31.66 12.66 14.41
C LEU A 395 32.77 13.65 14.80
N PHE A 396 32.75 14.16 16.03
CA PHE A 396 33.82 14.99 16.57
C PHE A 396 35.16 14.25 16.64
N LYS A 397 35.16 12.91 16.79
CA LYS A 397 36.38 12.08 16.80
C LYS A 397 37.17 12.20 15.49
N MET A 398 36.49 12.41 14.34
CA MET A 398 37.16 12.57 13.04
C MET A 398 38.12 13.76 12.99
N LYS A 399 37.89 14.80 13.81
CA LYS A 399 38.78 15.97 13.92
C LYS A 399 40.14 15.61 14.53
N TYR A 400 40.19 14.55 15.32
CA TYR A 400 41.37 14.15 16.07
C TYR A 400 42.00 12.87 15.53
N SER A 401 41.43 12.29 14.47
CA SER A 401 41.93 11.06 13.89
C SER A 401 43.14 11.28 13.00
N THR A 402 44.33 10.91 13.48
CA THR A 402 45.61 11.07 12.78
C THR A 402 45.96 9.90 11.88
N GLU A 403 45.08 8.91 11.73
CA GLU A 403 45.28 7.70 10.92
C GLU A 403 44.08 7.50 9.99
N VAL A 404 44.35 7.14 8.73
CA VAL A 404 43.37 6.58 7.80
C VAL A 404 43.40 5.07 7.96
N HIS A 405 42.24 4.44 8.10
CA HIS A 405 42.09 2.98 8.19
C HIS A 405 41.33 2.43 7.00
N VAL A 406 41.85 1.34 6.44
CA VAL A 406 41.24 0.63 5.32
C VAL A 406 41.33 -0.87 5.57
N VAL A 407 40.21 -1.57 5.50
CA VAL A 407 40.18 -3.03 5.55
C VAL A 407 40.27 -3.56 4.12
N ILE A 408 41.24 -4.43 3.86
CA ILE A 408 41.48 -4.97 2.51
C ILE A 408 41.65 -6.49 2.55
N TYR A 409 40.74 -7.18 1.88
CA TYR A 409 40.82 -8.62 1.67
C TYR A 409 41.15 -8.92 0.21
N SER A 410 42.14 -9.78 -0.03
CA SER A 410 42.47 -10.26 -1.38
C SER A 410 42.34 -11.79 -1.43
N PRO A 411 41.47 -12.36 -2.30
CA PRO A 411 41.15 -13.78 -2.28
C PRO A 411 42.28 -14.69 -2.78
N LYS A 412 43.06 -14.24 -3.77
CA LYS A 412 44.05 -15.08 -4.46
C LYS A 412 45.42 -14.43 -4.67
N TYR A 413 45.44 -13.15 -5.03
CA TYR A 413 46.67 -12.45 -5.38
C TYR A 413 47.20 -11.67 -4.17
N ASN A 414 48.52 -11.70 -3.96
CA ASN A 414 49.13 -10.95 -2.87
C ASN A 414 49.12 -9.45 -3.20
N ILE A 415 48.83 -8.64 -2.20
CA ILE A 415 48.90 -7.18 -2.27
C ILE A 415 50.38 -6.78 -2.25
N THR A 416 50.82 -6.02 -3.25
CA THR A 416 52.21 -5.53 -3.35
C THR A 416 52.37 -4.14 -2.76
N SER A 417 51.36 -3.28 -2.94
CA SER A 417 51.33 -1.92 -2.39
C SER A 417 49.90 -1.40 -2.29
N VAL A 418 49.70 -0.47 -1.36
CA VAL A 418 48.41 0.21 -1.14
C VAL A 418 48.68 1.70 -1.08
N GLU A 419 48.17 2.43 -2.07
CA GLU A 419 48.35 3.87 -2.21
C GLU A 419 47.10 4.59 -1.70
N CYS A 420 47.29 5.62 -0.87
CA CYS A 420 46.22 6.51 -0.42
C CYS A 420 46.36 7.88 -1.08
N ARG A 421 45.31 8.32 -1.79
CA ARG A 421 45.20 9.67 -2.34
C ARG A 421 44.01 10.41 -1.73
N ILE A 422 44.22 11.67 -1.37
CA ILE A 422 43.15 12.57 -0.93
C ILE A 422 43.10 13.77 -1.88
N ASN A 423 41.95 14.04 -2.50
CA ASN A 423 41.76 15.05 -3.53
C ASN A 423 42.82 14.94 -4.65
N ASP A 424 43.04 13.70 -5.12
CA ASP A 424 44.08 13.31 -6.09
C ASP A 424 45.54 13.54 -5.66
N ILE A 425 45.79 14.02 -4.43
CA ILE A 425 47.12 14.20 -3.86
C ILE A 425 47.52 12.91 -3.15
N LEU A 426 48.68 12.36 -3.54
CA LEU A 426 49.26 11.18 -2.90
C LEU A 426 49.74 11.51 -1.48
N ILE A 427 49.18 10.81 -0.49
CA ILE A 427 49.59 10.92 0.92
C ILE A 427 50.70 9.92 1.21
N ASN A 428 50.52 8.67 0.78
CA ASN A 428 51.49 7.61 0.96
C ASN A 428 51.33 6.54 -0.13
N ASN A 429 52.46 6.01 -0.61
CA ASN A 429 52.50 4.93 -1.61
C ASN A 429 52.33 3.53 -1.01
N ASP A 430 52.67 3.36 0.27
CA ASP A 430 52.63 2.07 0.95
C ASP A 430 52.04 2.23 2.36
N MET A 431 50.73 2.03 2.47
CA MET A 431 50.06 1.95 3.77
C MET A 431 50.60 0.76 4.58
N GLN A 432 50.77 0.94 5.89
CA GLN A 432 51.27 -0.07 6.80
C GLN A 432 50.19 -1.14 7.04
N PHE A 433 50.55 -2.40 6.87
CA PHE A 433 49.68 -3.53 7.16
C PHE A 433 49.74 -3.90 8.64
N GLU A 434 48.58 -4.05 9.26
CA GLU A 434 48.39 -4.54 10.61
C GLU A 434 47.22 -5.53 10.64
N LYS A 435 47.39 -6.67 11.33
CA LYS A 435 46.33 -7.65 11.50
C LYS A 435 45.80 -7.60 12.92
N VAL A 436 44.62 -7.01 13.09
CA VAL A 436 43.97 -6.86 14.41
C VAL A 436 42.76 -7.78 14.47
N ASN A 437 42.69 -8.68 15.46
CA ASN A 437 41.56 -9.60 15.64
C ASN A 437 41.18 -10.36 14.34
N ASN A 438 42.19 -10.76 13.58
CA ASN A 438 42.09 -11.36 12.24
C ASN A 438 41.63 -10.46 11.08
N ILE A 439 41.34 -9.19 11.33
CA ILE A 439 40.97 -8.21 10.31
C ILE A 439 42.25 -7.63 9.67
N PRO A 440 42.39 -7.66 8.32
CA PRO A 440 43.53 -7.11 7.60
C PRO A 440 43.37 -5.60 7.40
N ILE A 441 43.96 -4.81 8.29
CA ILE A 441 43.88 -3.36 8.29
C ILE A 441 45.15 -2.78 7.63
N TYR A 442 44.95 -1.82 6.74
CA TYR A 442 45.99 -0.98 6.17
C TYR A 442 45.82 0.43 6.71
N LYS A 443 46.89 1.02 7.23
CA LYS A 443 46.85 2.35 7.83
C LYS A 443 47.94 3.30 7.33
N THR A 444 47.64 4.59 7.32
CA THR A 444 48.63 5.64 7.07
C THR A 444 48.31 6.88 7.88
N ASN A 445 49.35 7.61 8.27
CA ASN A 445 49.19 8.88 8.96
C ASN A 445 48.68 9.96 8.01
N TRP A 446 47.88 10.88 8.54
CA TRP A 446 47.42 12.10 7.87
C TRP A 446 47.15 13.20 8.92
N GLU A 447 47.07 14.45 8.48
CA GLU A 447 46.70 15.57 9.36
C GLU A 447 45.28 16.05 8.99
N PRO A 448 44.25 15.80 9.83
CA PRO A 448 42.88 16.23 9.57
C PRO A 448 42.72 17.73 9.34
N LYS A 449 43.62 18.54 9.93
CA LYS A 449 43.57 20.01 9.86
C LYS A 449 43.63 20.53 8.43
N ASP A 450 44.34 19.82 7.55
CA ASP A 450 44.50 20.19 6.15
C ASP A 450 43.18 20.13 5.37
N TYR A 451 42.18 19.43 5.90
CA TYR A 451 40.93 19.11 5.21
C TYR A 451 39.68 19.75 5.83
N TYR A 452 39.80 20.55 6.90
CA TYR A 452 38.65 21.16 7.59
C TYR A 452 37.86 22.16 6.76
N ASN A 453 38.55 22.96 5.95
CA ASN A 453 37.93 24.07 5.23
C ASN A 453 37.13 23.61 3.99
N SER A 454 37.29 22.35 3.58
CA SER A 454 36.52 21.79 2.49
C SER A 454 35.18 21.24 2.98
N LYS A 455 34.12 21.51 2.21
CA LYS A 455 32.80 20.93 2.45
C LYS A 455 32.75 19.43 2.16
N SER A 456 33.58 18.98 1.21
CA SER A 456 33.67 17.59 0.78
C SER A 456 35.09 17.34 0.26
N ASN A 457 35.72 16.31 0.77
CA ASN A 457 36.98 15.79 0.29
C ASN A 457 36.76 14.39 -0.27
N GLU A 458 37.68 13.97 -1.11
CA GLU A 458 37.61 12.70 -1.81
C GLU A 458 38.82 11.85 -1.44
N ILE A 459 38.58 10.63 -0.97
CA ILE A 459 39.62 9.67 -0.66
C ILE A 459 39.56 8.52 -1.66
N THR A 460 40.71 8.21 -2.26
CA THR A 460 40.87 7.11 -3.20
C THR A 460 41.98 6.19 -2.69
N ILE A 461 41.62 4.93 -2.46
CA ILE A 461 42.56 3.87 -2.13
C ILE A 461 42.81 3.04 -3.38
N ARG A 462 44.06 2.90 -3.78
CA ARG A 462 44.48 2.05 -4.89
C ARG A 462 45.29 0.87 -4.37
N VAL A 463 44.84 -0.34 -4.67
CA VAL A 463 45.49 -1.59 -4.29
C VAL A 463 46.16 -2.18 -5.52
N ASN A 464 47.46 -2.38 -5.44
CA ASN A 464 48.23 -3.04 -6.50
C ASN A 464 48.51 -4.50 -6.09
N LEU A 465 48.31 -5.40 -7.05
CA LEU A 465 48.47 -6.84 -6.84
C LEU A 465 49.68 -7.38 -7.59
N ASN A 466 50.21 -8.53 -7.14
CA ASN A 466 51.39 -9.17 -7.74
C ASN A 466 51.18 -9.62 -9.21
N ASN A 467 49.94 -9.76 -9.66
CA ASN A 467 49.58 -10.05 -11.04
C ASN A 467 49.57 -8.80 -11.95
N LYS A 468 50.05 -7.65 -11.46
CA LYS A 468 50.07 -6.33 -12.13
C LYS A 468 48.69 -5.72 -12.37
N GLN A 469 47.62 -6.25 -11.78
CA GLN A 469 46.32 -5.56 -11.75
C GLN A 469 46.27 -4.58 -10.59
N SER A 470 45.47 -3.53 -10.76
CA SER A 470 45.21 -2.54 -9.72
C SER A 470 43.73 -2.25 -9.60
N TYR A 471 43.24 -2.16 -8.38
CA TYR A 471 41.84 -1.87 -8.06
C TYR A 471 41.78 -0.61 -7.21
N SER A 472 40.69 0.15 -7.33
CA SER A 472 40.53 1.37 -6.55
C SER A 472 39.14 1.49 -5.94
N GLN A 473 39.09 1.88 -4.66
CA GLN A 473 37.86 2.28 -3.98
C GLN A 473 37.89 3.78 -3.69
N LYS A 474 36.74 4.42 -3.85
CA LYS A 474 36.61 5.86 -3.80
C LYS A 474 35.42 6.29 -2.96
N ASN A 475 35.67 7.05 -1.91
CA ASN A 475 34.64 7.59 -1.01
C ASN A 475 34.79 9.11 -0.89
N THR A 476 33.72 9.78 -0.47
CA THR A 476 33.74 11.20 -0.12
C THR A 476 33.63 11.37 1.39
N PHE A 477 34.44 12.20 2.02
CA PHE A 477 34.37 12.46 3.47
C PHE A 477 34.32 13.97 3.76
N SER A 478 33.84 14.34 4.95
CA SER A 478 33.73 15.74 5.37
C SER A 478 34.03 15.89 6.86
N LEU A 479 35.03 16.71 7.19
CA LEU A 479 35.40 17.04 8.57
C LEU A 479 34.64 18.26 9.12
N SER A 480 33.99 19.02 8.24
CA SER A 480 33.02 20.06 8.62
C SER A 480 31.67 19.48 9.02
N ILE A 481 31.55 18.14 9.07
CA ILE A 481 30.36 17.41 9.53
C ILE A 481 29.15 17.81 8.66
N GLN A 482 29.38 17.97 7.35
CA GLN A 482 28.32 18.14 6.36
C GLN A 482 27.98 16.80 5.74
N GLN A 483 26.69 16.47 5.75
CA GLN A 483 26.22 15.24 5.14
C GLN A 483 26.29 15.34 3.61
N GLY A 484 26.94 14.38 2.99
CA GLY A 484 26.92 14.22 1.54
C GLY A 484 25.50 13.93 1.04
N SER A 485 25.21 14.33 -0.19
CA SER A 485 23.93 13.98 -0.83
C SER A 485 23.97 12.52 -1.26
N ILE A 486 23.06 11.70 -0.71
CA ILE A 486 22.69 10.44 -1.37
C ILE A 486 21.95 10.84 -2.64
N GLY A 487 22.34 10.26 -3.78
CA GLY A 487 21.83 10.59 -5.10
C GLY A 487 20.30 10.69 -5.21
N ASN A 488 19.84 11.13 -6.38
CA ASN A 488 18.41 11.21 -6.68
C ASN A 488 18.04 10.22 -7.78
N SER A 489 18.52 8.97 -7.67
CA SER A 489 18.04 7.91 -8.56
C SER A 489 16.55 7.69 -8.34
N PHE A 490 15.85 7.22 -9.37
CA PHE A 490 14.41 6.96 -9.29
C PHE A 490 14.05 6.03 -8.11
N ASP A 491 14.87 5.00 -7.87
CA ASP A 491 14.67 4.05 -6.79
C ASP A 491 14.82 4.72 -5.41
N GLN A 492 15.81 5.61 -5.26
CA GLN A 492 16.02 6.38 -4.02
C GLN A 492 14.90 7.41 -3.78
N ILE A 493 14.32 7.98 -4.85
CA ILE A 493 13.15 8.86 -4.73
C ILE A 493 11.94 8.07 -4.22
N ILE A 494 11.69 6.86 -4.75
CA ILE A 494 10.58 6.00 -4.29
C ILE A 494 10.76 5.63 -2.82
N GLN A 495 11.98 5.31 -2.39
CA GLN A 495 12.28 4.93 -1.01
C GLN A 495 11.90 6.02 0.01
N ARG A 496 11.98 7.30 -0.38
CA ARG A 496 11.65 8.43 0.49
C ARG A 496 10.14 8.66 0.63
N GLN A 497 9.29 7.94 -0.10
CA GLN A 497 7.84 8.16 -0.16
C GLN A 497 7.06 7.10 0.61
N ASN A 498 5.99 7.45 1.32
CA ASN A 498 5.09 6.44 1.88
C ASN A 498 4.22 5.80 0.78
N LEU A 499 4.68 4.69 0.20
CA LEU A 499 4.04 4.06 -0.97
C LEU A 499 2.58 3.66 -0.72
N PRO A 500 2.21 3.03 0.42
CA PRO A 500 0.81 2.80 0.76
C PRO A 500 -0.06 4.05 0.73
N ARG A 501 0.45 5.17 1.27
CA ARG A 501 -0.29 6.44 1.31
C ARG A 501 -0.43 7.05 -0.09
N VAL A 502 0.63 7.04 -0.89
CA VAL A 502 0.61 7.51 -2.29
C VAL A 502 -0.42 6.74 -3.10
N ILE A 503 -0.43 5.40 -2.99
CA ILE A 503 -1.39 4.54 -3.70
C ILE A 503 -2.83 4.85 -3.27
N GLN A 504 -3.09 5.05 -1.97
CA GLN A 504 -4.41 5.43 -1.46
C GLN A 504 -4.89 6.77 -2.04
N ILE A 505 -4.02 7.77 -2.07
CA ILE A 505 -4.35 9.10 -2.59
C ILE A 505 -4.63 9.02 -4.10
N LEU A 506 -3.76 8.36 -4.86
CA LEU A 506 -3.94 8.16 -6.30
C LEU A 506 -5.24 7.42 -6.62
N PHE A 507 -5.59 6.42 -5.80
CA PHE A 507 -6.86 5.72 -5.93
C PHE A 507 -8.07 6.65 -5.73
N ILE A 508 -8.10 7.44 -4.65
CA ILE A 508 -9.20 8.39 -4.39
C ILE A 508 -9.33 9.39 -5.54
N PHE A 509 -8.19 9.89 -6.02
CA PHE A 509 -8.14 10.82 -7.14
C PHE A 509 -8.69 10.20 -8.43
N LEU A 510 -8.25 8.98 -8.79
CA LEU A 510 -8.79 8.27 -9.96
C LEU A 510 -10.28 7.97 -9.83
N LEU A 511 -10.74 7.62 -8.63
CA LEU A 511 -12.16 7.40 -8.37
C LEU A 511 -12.97 8.68 -8.61
N PHE A 512 -12.48 9.84 -8.14
CA PHE A 512 -13.09 11.14 -8.42
C PHE A 512 -13.08 11.48 -9.92
N LEU A 513 -11.92 11.33 -10.57
CA LEU A 513 -11.71 11.67 -11.98
C LEU A 513 -12.57 10.83 -12.93
N ILE A 514 -12.71 9.53 -12.64
CA ILE A 514 -13.34 8.58 -13.55
C ILE A 514 -14.84 8.46 -13.27
N HIS A 515 -15.30 8.59 -12.03
CA HIS A 515 -16.73 8.42 -11.69
C HIS A 515 -17.43 9.74 -11.36
N ILE A 516 -16.86 10.56 -10.47
CA ILE A 516 -17.56 11.75 -9.95
C ILE A 516 -17.57 12.86 -11.00
N LEU A 517 -16.41 13.19 -11.57
CA LEU A 517 -16.27 14.26 -12.56
C LEU A 517 -17.14 14.02 -13.81
N PRO A 518 -17.20 12.81 -14.41
CA PRO A 518 -18.07 12.58 -15.57
C PRO A 518 -19.56 12.63 -15.25
N ILE A 519 -19.98 12.27 -14.03
CA ILE A 519 -21.37 12.43 -13.58
C ILE A 519 -21.72 13.92 -13.56
N GLU A 520 -20.88 14.76 -12.97
CA GLU A 520 -21.07 16.22 -12.91
C GLU A 520 -20.98 16.87 -14.29
N LEU A 521 -20.01 16.49 -15.12
CA LEU A 521 -19.89 16.98 -16.48
C LEU A 521 -21.11 16.57 -17.31
N SER A 522 -21.62 15.36 -17.12
CA SER A 522 -22.87 14.93 -17.78
C SER A 522 -24.06 15.78 -17.33
N PHE A 523 -24.06 16.28 -16.09
CA PHE A 523 -25.07 17.20 -15.58
C PHE A 523 -24.94 18.57 -16.26
N LEU A 524 -23.73 19.14 -16.32
CA LEU A 524 -23.46 20.41 -16.99
C LEU A 524 -23.78 20.37 -18.49
N ILE A 525 -23.39 19.29 -19.18
CA ILE A 525 -23.72 19.08 -20.60
C ILE A 525 -25.24 18.93 -20.79
N SER A 526 -25.92 18.16 -19.94
CA SER A 526 -27.38 17.99 -20.05
C SER A 526 -28.12 19.30 -19.73
N TYR A 527 -27.59 20.10 -18.81
CA TYR A 527 -28.09 21.42 -18.43
C TYR A 527 -27.91 22.42 -19.57
N SER A 528 -26.70 22.56 -20.10
CA SER A 528 -26.39 23.45 -21.22
C SER A 528 -27.28 23.10 -22.42
N LEU A 529 -27.34 21.83 -22.82
CA LEU A 529 -28.20 21.40 -23.93
C LEU A 529 -29.70 21.67 -23.69
N LYS A 530 -30.20 21.61 -22.45
CA LYS A 530 -31.61 21.95 -22.11
C LYS A 530 -31.89 23.45 -22.17
N VAL A 531 -30.96 24.27 -21.69
CA VAL A 531 -31.02 25.74 -21.76
C VAL A 531 -30.94 26.21 -23.21
N PHE A 532 -30.15 25.54 -24.05
CA PHE A 532 -29.98 25.88 -25.47
C PHE A 532 -31.06 25.33 -26.41
N SER A 533 -32.05 24.57 -25.91
CA SER A 533 -33.22 24.18 -26.71
C SER A 533 -34.17 25.37 -26.94
N LYS A 534 -34.45 25.68 -28.21
CA LYS A 534 -35.30 26.83 -28.67
C LYS A 534 -36.65 26.94 -27.96
N LYS A 535 -37.26 25.83 -27.52
CA LYS A 535 -38.57 25.81 -26.84
C LYS A 535 -38.47 26.18 -25.36
N THR A 536 -37.37 25.85 -24.70
CA THR A 536 -37.16 26.18 -23.28
C THR A 536 -36.74 27.63 -23.13
N TYR A 537 -35.83 28.11 -23.98
CA TYR A 537 -35.40 29.51 -24.01
C TYR A 537 -36.58 30.47 -24.20
N LYS A 538 -37.44 30.24 -25.21
CA LYS A 538 -38.65 31.06 -25.43
C LYS A 538 -39.67 30.99 -24.28
N LYS A 539 -39.70 29.90 -23.52
CA LYS A 539 -40.63 29.73 -22.39
C LYS A 539 -40.09 30.42 -21.12
N ILE A 540 -38.78 30.37 -20.91
CA ILE A 540 -38.07 31.09 -19.85
C ILE A 540 -38.04 32.60 -20.13
N GLU A 541 -37.87 33.00 -21.39
CA GLU A 541 -37.97 34.40 -21.84
C GLU A 541 -39.38 34.96 -21.62
N LYS A 542 -40.43 34.20 -21.98
CA LYS A 542 -41.83 34.58 -21.67
C LYS A 542 -42.13 34.61 -20.17
N MET A 543 -41.63 33.64 -19.39
CA MET A 543 -41.81 33.64 -17.92
C MET A 543 -41.00 34.75 -17.24
N GLY A 544 -39.79 35.05 -17.73
CA GLY A 544 -38.96 36.14 -17.26
C GLY A 544 -39.60 37.49 -17.55
N GLN A 545 -40.15 37.68 -18.75
CA GLN A 545 -40.94 38.86 -19.10
C GLN A 545 -42.22 39.00 -18.25
N GLN A 546 -42.85 37.89 -17.84
CA GLN A 546 -44.03 37.89 -16.95
C GLN A 546 -43.69 38.08 -15.47
N LEU A 547 -42.45 37.80 -15.04
CA LEU A 547 -42.00 37.97 -13.65
C LEU A 547 -41.27 39.31 -13.44
N LEU A 548 -40.66 39.88 -14.49
CA LEU A 548 -40.06 41.22 -14.49
C LEU A 548 -41.10 42.35 -14.34
N SER A 549 -42.39 42.06 -14.45
CA SER A 549 -43.47 43.01 -14.17
C SER A 549 -43.82 43.12 -12.67
N LYS A 550 -43.19 42.33 -11.80
CA LYS A 550 -43.27 42.49 -10.34
C LYS A 550 -41.86 42.69 -9.79
N GLN A 551 -41.48 43.96 -9.65
CA GLN A 551 -40.26 44.37 -8.97
C GLN A 551 -40.27 43.86 -7.53
N GLU A 552 -39.40 42.90 -7.22
CA GLU A 552 -38.51 42.94 -6.05
C GLU A 552 -37.56 41.72 -6.04
N ASN A 553 -36.27 42.01 -5.90
CA ASN A 553 -35.16 41.08 -5.59
C ASN A 553 -34.87 39.94 -6.58
N SER A 554 -34.37 40.33 -7.74
CA SER A 554 -33.85 39.48 -8.83
C SER A 554 -32.76 38.48 -8.40
N PHE A 555 -31.92 38.78 -7.40
CA PHE A 555 -30.83 37.89 -6.98
C PHE A 555 -31.29 36.71 -6.09
N LYS A 556 -32.18 36.96 -5.12
CA LYS A 556 -32.80 35.92 -4.28
C LYS A 556 -33.73 35.02 -5.09
N LEU A 557 -34.42 35.58 -6.09
CA LEU A 557 -35.27 34.83 -7.01
C LEU A 557 -34.44 34.02 -8.01
N ALA A 558 -33.30 34.53 -8.51
CA ALA A 558 -32.35 33.78 -9.33
C ALA A 558 -31.78 32.58 -8.55
N MET A 559 -31.41 32.76 -7.28
CA MET A 559 -30.93 31.68 -6.42
C MET A 559 -32.02 30.67 -6.05
N LYS A 560 -33.24 31.13 -5.70
CA LYS A 560 -34.37 30.22 -5.44
C LYS A 560 -34.78 29.47 -6.69
N THR A 561 -34.81 30.09 -7.87
CA THR A 561 -35.12 29.39 -9.12
C THR A 561 -34.00 28.42 -9.50
N HIS A 562 -32.72 28.75 -9.27
CA HIS A 562 -31.62 27.80 -9.47
C HIS A 562 -31.72 26.58 -8.55
N LEU A 563 -31.94 26.80 -7.24
CA LEU A 563 -32.07 25.71 -6.25
C LEU A 563 -33.35 24.88 -6.47
N PHE A 564 -34.47 25.51 -6.83
CA PHE A 564 -35.73 24.81 -7.07
C PHE A 564 -35.71 24.00 -8.38
N ILE A 565 -34.98 24.46 -9.42
CA ILE A 565 -34.80 23.73 -10.70
C ILE A 565 -33.85 22.54 -10.56
N ILE A 566 -32.88 22.58 -9.63
CA ILE A 566 -32.05 21.43 -9.27
C ILE A 566 -32.91 20.29 -8.69
N PHE A 567 -34.00 20.62 -7.99
CA PHE A 567 -34.88 19.65 -7.33
C PHE A 567 -36.18 19.30 -8.10
N TRP A 568 -36.60 20.04 -9.13
CA TRP A 568 -37.92 19.86 -9.76
C TRP A 568 -37.95 18.92 -10.98
N LYS A 569 -38.66 17.79 -10.81
CA LYS A 569 -39.14 16.77 -11.77
C LYS A 569 -38.10 15.93 -12.54
N PRO A 570 -37.75 14.74 -12.02
CA PRO A 570 -37.13 13.66 -12.79
C PRO A 570 -38.19 12.89 -13.61
N SER A 571 -39.04 13.59 -14.37
CA SER A 571 -40.07 12.89 -15.16
C SER A 571 -39.55 12.53 -16.56
N THR A 572 -39.28 11.23 -16.71
CA THR A 572 -39.45 10.40 -17.91
C THR A 572 -38.46 10.58 -19.08
N MET A 573 -37.54 9.61 -19.14
CA MET A 573 -36.75 9.15 -20.28
C MET A 573 -35.69 10.10 -20.89
N ARG A 574 -34.56 10.27 -20.20
CA ARG A 574 -33.21 10.43 -20.80
C ARG A 574 -32.02 10.36 -19.80
N ASN A 575 -32.19 9.68 -18.66
CA ASN A 575 -31.17 9.57 -17.58
C ASN A 575 -30.50 8.18 -17.49
N HIS A 576 -30.55 7.35 -18.54
CA HIS A 576 -29.99 5.99 -18.48
C HIS A 576 -28.49 6.00 -18.19
N SER A 577 -27.75 6.97 -18.73
CA SER A 577 -26.33 7.15 -18.42
C SER A 577 -26.05 7.35 -16.92
N LYS A 578 -26.92 8.09 -16.21
CA LYS A 578 -26.75 8.34 -14.77
C LYS A 578 -26.97 7.08 -13.95
N ILE A 579 -28.03 6.34 -14.28
CA ILE A 579 -28.32 5.06 -13.64
C ILE A 579 -27.19 4.07 -13.91
N LEU A 580 -26.68 4.02 -15.14
CA LEU A 580 -25.55 3.16 -15.52
C LEU A 580 -24.25 3.55 -14.77
N LEU A 581 -23.92 4.85 -14.66
CA LEU A 581 -22.76 5.36 -13.92
C LEU A 581 -22.88 5.17 -12.40
N SER A 582 -24.07 5.34 -11.83
CA SER A 582 -24.30 5.09 -10.40
C SER A 582 -24.30 3.59 -10.07
N ILE A 583 -24.87 2.77 -10.96
CA ILE A 583 -24.79 1.31 -10.85
C ILE A 583 -23.34 0.85 -11.00
N SER A 584 -22.53 1.43 -11.90
CA SER A 584 -21.13 1.04 -12.06
C SER A 584 -20.31 1.31 -10.79
N LEU A 585 -20.57 2.42 -10.09
CA LEU A 585 -19.94 2.71 -8.79
C LEU A 585 -20.41 1.73 -7.69
N LEU A 586 -21.71 1.44 -7.61
CA LEU A 586 -22.24 0.44 -6.67
C LEU A 586 -21.68 -0.96 -6.95
N LEU A 587 -21.51 -1.31 -8.23
CA LEU A 587 -20.86 -2.54 -8.64
C LEU A 587 -19.39 -2.57 -8.26
N LEU A 588 -18.64 -1.47 -8.41
CA LEU A 588 -17.26 -1.41 -7.92
C LEU A 588 -17.19 -1.70 -6.41
N ILE A 589 -18.19 -1.23 -5.66
CA ILE A 589 -18.23 -1.38 -4.20
C ILE A 589 -18.59 -2.81 -3.77
N ALA A 590 -19.61 -3.38 -4.39
CA ALA A 590 -20.18 -4.66 -3.97
C ALA A 590 -19.61 -5.88 -4.72
N SER A 591 -18.93 -5.68 -5.86
CA SER A 591 -18.50 -6.81 -6.69
C SER A 591 -17.20 -7.44 -6.18
N PRO A 592 -17.14 -8.79 -6.18
CA PRO A 592 -15.87 -9.47 -6.08
C PRO A 592 -15.01 -9.11 -7.29
N LEU A 593 -13.77 -8.73 -7.04
CA LEU A 593 -12.78 -8.36 -8.04
C LEU A 593 -12.01 -9.59 -8.53
N TYR A 594 -11.69 -10.51 -7.62
CA TYR A 594 -10.96 -11.74 -7.91
C TYR A 594 -11.17 -12.77 -6.78
N ILE A 595 -10.92 -14.04 -7.08
CA ILE A 595 -10.74 -15.08 -6.07
C ILE A 595 -9.24 -15.39 -6.02
N CYS A 596 -8.69 -15.51 -4.82
CA CYS A 596 -7.29 -15.85 -4.62
C CYS A 596 -7.13 -16.92 -3.55
N PRO A 597 -6.10 -17.77 -3.64
CA PRO A 597 -5.67 -18.56 -2.50
C PRO A 597 -5.12 -17.60 -1.44
N LEU A 598 -5.59 -17.73 -0.21
CA LEU A 598 -5.12 -16.93 0.92
C LEU A 598 -3.92 -17.62 1.58
N PHE A 599 -4.11 -18.87 2.01
CA PHE A 599 -3.13 -19.75 2.65
C PHE A 599 -3.70 -21.17 2.62
N SER A 600 -2.91 -22.20 2.96
CA SER A 600 -3.27 -23.65 3.04
C SER A 600 -4.77 -24.01 2.86
N ASP A 601 -5.22 -24.42 1.66
CA ASP A 601 -6.62 -24.79 1.29
C ASP A 601 -7.73 -23.75 1.57
N HIS A 602 -7.36 -22.52 1.94
CA HIS A 602 -8.25 -21.37 2.12
C HIS A 602 -8.24 -20.47 0.89
N TYR A 603 -9.44 -20.11 0.43
CA TYR A 603 -9.66 -19.20 -0.67
C TYR A 603 -10.35 -17.94 -0.16
N GLY A 604 -9.86 -16.79 -0.63
CA GLY A 604 -10.42 -15.48 -0.36
C GLY A 604 -11.10 -14.92 -1.59
N VAL A 605 -12.15 -14.14 -1.37
CA VAL A 605 -12.76 -13.29 -2.38
C VAL A 605 -12.26 -11.86 -2.14
N GLY A 606 -11.49 -11.35 -3.10
CA GLY A 606 -10.96 -10.00 -3.10
C GLY A 606 -12.03 -8.99 -3.52
N PHE A 607 -12.20 -7.96 -2.72
CA PHE A 607 -13.02 -6.77 -2.95
C PHE A 607 -12.13 -5.53 -2.95
N PHE A 608 -12.67 -4.38 -3.39
CA PHE A 608 -11.93 -3.13 -3.30
C PHE A 608 -11.54 -2.81 -1.85
N TRP A 609 -12.42 -3.10 -0.88
CA TRP A 609 -12.22 -2.81 0.54
C TRP A 609 -11.40 -3.85 1.31
N GLY A 610 -10.96 -4.95 0.66
CA GLY A 610 -10.22 -6.01 1.35
C GLY A 610 -10.47 -7.39 0.77
N ILE A 611 -9.98 -8.44 1.44
CA ILE A 611 -10.22 -9.82 1.05
C ILE A 611 -11.05 -10.50 2.14
N SER A 612 -12.11 -11.18 1.77
CA SER A 612 -12.93 -11.99 2.69
C SER A 612 -12.60 -13.46 2.48
N ASP A 613 -12.20 -14.16 3.53
CA ASP A 613 -12.09 -15.63 3.50
C ASP A 613 -13.49 -16.24 3.32
N ILE A 614 -13.58 -17.23 2.43
CA ILE A 614 -14.80 -17.99 2.14
C ILE A 614 -15.19 -18.88 3.34
N LYS A 615 -14.21 -19.43 4.07
CA LYS A 615 -14.45 -20.41 5.14
C LYS A 615 -14.51 -19.78 6.54
N ASN A 616 -13.47 -19.06 6.97
CA ASN A 616 -13.29 -18.73 8.39
C ASN A 616 -13.66 -17.28 8.79
N LYS A 617 -14.51 -16.58 8.04
CA LYS A 617 -14.93 -15.17 8.30
C LYS A 617 -13.77 -14.17 8.49
N TYR A 618 -12.52 -14.54 8.25
CA TYR A 618 -11.40 -13.61 8.29
C TYR A 618 -11.58 -12.53 7.23
N ARG A 619 -11.45 -11.27 7.65
CA ARG A 619 -11.45 -10.12 6.76
C ARG A 619 -10.08 -9.48 6.78
N TYR A 620 -9.40 -9.58 5.66
CA TYR A 620 -8.18 -8.84 5.40
C TYR A 620 -8.59 -7.44 4.98
N LYS A 621 -8.12 -6.43 5.71
CA LYS A 621 -8.36 -5.04 5.34
C LYS A 621 -7.72 -4.73 3.98
N MET A 622 -8.27 -3.73 3.31
CA MET A 622 -7.74 -3.16 2.08
C MET A 622 -6.22 -3.00 2.14
N ASN A 623 -5.50 -3.64 1.24
CA ASN A 623 -4.07 -3.47 1.07
C ASN A 623 -3.76 -2.71 -0.24
N CYS A 624 -2.50 -2.33 -0.41
CA CYS A 624 -2.06 -1.58 -1.59
C CYS A 624 -2.26 -2.37 -2.88
N PHE A 625 -2.15 -3.71 -2.83
CA PHE A 625 -2.41 -4.55 -3.99
C PHE A 625 -3.88 -4.45 -4.43
N ASN A 626 -4.84 -4.54 -3.52
CA ASN A 626 -6.26 -4.35 -3.81
C ASN A 626 -6.51 -2.97 -4.44
N LEU A 627 -5.84 -1.93 -3.94
CA LEU A 627 -5.94 -0.58 -4.50
C LEU A 627 -5.37 -0.50 -5.91
N LEU A 628 -4.14 -0.95 -6.14
CA LEU A 628 -3.51 -0.98 -7.46
C LEU A 628 -4.34 -1.77 -8.47
N PHE A 629 -4.85 -2.93 -8.03
CA PHE A 629 -5.72 -3.76 -8.84
C PHE A 629 -7.02 -3.03 -9.19
N THR A 630 -7.64 -2.36 -8.21
CA THR A 630 -8.86 -1.56 -8.44
C THR A 630 -8.57 -0.37 -9.36
N MET A 631 -7.42 0.30 -9.22
CA MET A 631 -6.99 1.38 -10.11
C MET A 631 -6.83 0.90 -11.56
N PHE A 632 -6.27 -0.30 -11.76
CA PHE A 632 -6.21 -0.91 -13.09
C PHE A 632 -7.61 -1.08 -13.69
N PHE A 633 -8.56 -1.60 -12.91
CA PHE A 633 -9.96 -1.70 -13.35
C PHE A 633 -10.55 -0.32 -13.69
N LEU A 634 -10.31 0.69 -12.85
CA LEU A 634 -10.80 2.05 -13.08
C LEU A 634 -10.29 2.60 -14.42
N ILE A 635 -8.98 2.50 -14.68
CA ILE A 635 -8.34 3.09 -15.86
C ILE A 635 -8.65 2.31 -17.14
N PHE A 636 -8.55 0.99 -17.10
CA PHE A 636 -8.57 0.19 -18.34
C PHE A 636 -9.93 -0.39 -18.68
N ILE A 637 -10.86 -0.42 -17.71
CA ILE A 637 -12.19 -0.98 -17.91
C ILE A 637 -13.26 0.12 -17.75
N PHE A 638 -13.33 0.79 -16.60
CA PHE A 638 -14.39 1.77 -16.36
C PHE A 638 -14.25 3.03 -17.20
N LEU A 639 -13.05 3.61 -17.30
CA LEU A 639 -12.83 4.85 -18.05
C LEU A 639 -13.21 4.72 -19.55
N PRO A 640 -12.76 3.70 -20.31
CA PRO A 640 -13.21 3.50 -21.68
C PRO A 640 -14.73 3.31 -21.80
N SER A 641 -15.35 2.53 -20.90
CA SER A 641 -16.81 2.34 -20.89
C SER A 641 -17.57 3.65 -20.68
N ILE A 642 -17.09 4.50 -19.76
CA ILE A 642 -17.69 5.82 -19.49
C ILE A 642 -17.53 6.75 -20.68
N ILE A 643 -16.34 6.80 -21.29
CA ILE A 643 -16.08 7.58 -22.51
C ILE A 643 -17.03 7.14 -23.63
N ILE A 644 -17.19 5.84 -23.85
CA ILE A 644 -18.11 5.32 -24.87
C ILE A 644 -19.56 5.74 -24.59
N ILE A 645 -20.03 5.64 -23.34
CA ILE A 645 -21.39 6.09 -22.96
C ILE A 645 -21.56 7.59 -23.24
N LEU A 646 -20.57 8.41 -22.90
CA LEU A 646 -20.59 9.85 -23.15
C LEU A 646 -20.61 10.16 -24.65
N LEU A 647 -19.74 9.52 -25.44
CA LEU A 647 -19.69 9.70 -26.89
C LEU A 647 -21.01 9.30 -27.56
N LYS A 648 -21.61 8.18 -27.15
CA LYS A 648 -22.92 7.73 -27.62
C LYS A 648 -24.00 8.75 -27.28
N LYS A 649 -24.02 9.30 -26.06
CA LYS A 649 -24.97 10.33 -25.64
C LYS A 649 -24.84 11.61 -26.47
N ILE A 650 -23.62 12.04 -26.76
CA ILE A 650 -23.36 13.19 -27.63
C ILE A 650 -23.84 12.86 -29.05
N GLN A 651 -23.57 11.66 -29.56
CA GLN A 651 -24.03 11.20 -30.89
C GLN A 651 -25.55 11.18 -31.01
N ASP A 652 -26.26 10.58 -30.07
CA ASP A 652 -27.73 10.50 -30.06
C ASP A 652 -28.37 11.89 -29.99
N HIS A 653 -27.72 12.84 -29.30
CA HIS A 653 -28.19 14.22 -29.27
C HIS A 653 -27.98 14.93 -30.62
N CYS A 654 -26.80 14.80 -31.22
CA CYS A 654 -26.53 15.35 -32.55
C CYS A 654 -27.47 14.76 -33.61
N HIS A 655 -27.76 13.46 -33.55
CA HIS A 655 -28.58 12.78 -34.55
C HIS A 655 -30.05 13.23 -34.53
N ASN A 656 -30.58 13.58 -33.35
CA ASN A 656 -31.96 14.08 -33.21
C ASN A 656 -32.15 15.51 -33.72
N GLU A 657 -31.09 16.30 -33.89
CA GLU A 657 -31.18 17.70 -34.33
C GLU A 657 -30.54 17.97 -35.71
N VAL A 658 -29.60 17.14 -36.17
CA VAL A 658 -28.92 17.28 -37.47
C VAL A 658 -28.83 15.92 -38.17
N LYS A 659 -29.60 15.73 -39.24
CA LYS A 659 -29.66 14.46 -40.00
C LYS A 659 -28.32 13.98 -40.60
N ASN A 660 -27.31 14.85 -40.73
CA ASN A 660 -26.10 14.58 -41.54
C ASN A 660 -24.74 14.66 -40.82
N SER A 661 -24.64 14.68 -39.48
CA SER A 661 -23.32 14.73 -38.80
C SER A 661 -22.81 13.35 -38.35
N ILE A 662 -22.44 12.48 -39.28
CA ILE A 662 -22.08 11.07 -38.96
C ILE A 662 -20.56 10.79 -38.97
N TYR A 663 -19.69 11.68 -39.46
CA TYR A 663 -18.32 11.26 -39.80
C TYR A 663 -17.22 11.41 -38.73
N TYR A 664 -17.37 12.25 -37.68
CA TYR A 664 -16.24 12.60 -36.79
C TYR A 664 -16.05 11.73 -35.51
N LYS A 665 -16.82 10.65 -35.28
CA LYS A 665 -16.88 9.98 -33.95
C LYS A 665 -16.47 8.50 -33.89
N LYS A 666 -16.07 7.90 -35.01
CA LYS A 666 -15.64 6.49 -35.08
C LYS A 666 -14.24 6.18 -34.50
N PRO A 667 -13.19 7.00 -34.68
CA PRO A 667 -11.84 6.59 -34.28
C PRO A 667 -11.66 6.48 -32.77
N LEU A 668 -12.20 7.42 -31.98
CA LEU A 668 -12.13 7.36 -30.51
C LEU A 668 -12.93 6.20 -29.93
N PHE A 669 -14.07 5.84 -30.55
CA PHE A 669 -14.84 4.65 -30.19
C PHE A 669 -14.04 3.36 -30.45
N TYR A 670 -13.45 3.21 -31.65
CA TYR A 670 -12.62 2.06 -31.97
C TYR A 670 -11.35 2.00 -31.12
N LEU A 671 -10.75 3.13 -30.78
CA LEU A 671 -9.63 3.22 -29.86
C LEU A 671 -10.00 2.70 -28.45
N CYS A 672 -11.16 3.09 -27.92
CA CYS A 672 -11.64 2.56 -26.64
C CYS A 672 -11.87 1.04 -26.70
N CYS A 673 -12.43 0.52 -27.79
CA CYS A 673 -12.59 -0.92 -28.01
C CYS A 673 -11.23 -1.64 -28.11
N LEU A 674 -10.25 -1.04 -28.80
CA LEU A 674 -8.89 -1.56 -28.93
C LEU A 674 -8.11 -1.53 -27.61
N ILE A 675 -8.43 -0.65 -26.66
CA ILE A 675 -7.81 -0.65 -25.33
C ILE A 675 -8.48 -1.69 -24.42
N LEU A 676 -9.81 -1.81 -24.46
CA LEU A 676 -10.59 -2.68 -23.58
C LEU A 676 -10.22 -4.17 -23.74
N ALA A 677 -10.22 -4.70 -24.97
CA ALA A 677 -10.03 -6.13 -25.19
C ALA A 677 -8.62 -6.63 -24.76
N PRO A 678 -7.50 -5.98 -25.14
CA PRO A 678 -6.18 -6.34 -24.66
C PRO A 678 -6.02 -6.16 -23.15
N SER A 679 -6.63 -5.13 -22.57
CA SER A 679 -6.56 -4.90 -21.11
C SER A 679 -7.22 -6.02 -20.31
N ILE A 680 -8.34 -6.56 -20.81
CA ILE A 680 -8.99 -7.73 -20.22
C ILE A 680 -8.10 -8.97 -20.34
N ILE A 681 -7.48 -9.20 -21.50
CA ILE A 681 -6.57 -10.33 -21.71
C ILE A 681 -5.35 -10.21 -20.77
N LEU A 682 -4.76 -9.02 -20.69
CA LEU A 682 -3.60 -8.73 -19.84
C LEU A 682 -3.92 -8.92 -18.36
N LEU A 683 -5.09 -8.44 -17.93
CA LEU A 683 -5.58 -8.63 -16.56
C LEU A 683 -5.73 -10.12 -16.22
N ASN A 684 -6.38 -10.88 -17.09
CA ASN A 684 -6.55 -12.32 -16.91
C ASN A 684 -5.20 -13.05 -16.90
N TYR A 685 -4.24 -12.62 -17.74
CA TYR A 685 -2.88 -13.14 -17.73
C TYR A 685 -2.19 -12.90 -16.38
N TYR A 686 -2.26 -11.69 -15.83
CA TYR A 686 -1.65 -11.38 -14.53
C TYR A 686 -2.35 -12.06 -13.37
N LEU A 687 -3.68 -12.12 -13.36
CA LEU A 687 -4.46 -12.88 -12.37
C LEU A 687 -4.09 -14.36 -12.40
N LYS A 688 -3.95 -14.95 -13.59
CA LYS A 688 -3.48 -16.33 -13.75
C LYS A 688 -2.02 -16.49 -13.28
N LYS A 689 -1.17 -15.49 -13.51
CA LYS A 689 0.23 -15.53 -13.08
C LYS A 689 0.38 -15.46 -11.55
N PHE A 690 -0.45 -14.67 -10.87
CA PHE A 690 -0.38 -14.50 -9.41
C PHE A 690 -1.22 -15.53 -8.65
N TYR A 691 -2.37 -15.95 -9.20
CA TYR A 691 -3.36 -16.78 -8.51
C TYR A 691 -3.77 -18.04 -9.29
N HIS A 692 -3.02 -18.44 -10.32
CA HIS A 692 -3.30 -19.62 -11.15
C HIS A 692 -4.73 -19.63 -11.71
N THR A 693 -5.32 -20.81 -11.92
CA THR A 693 -6.69 -20.96 -12.46
C THR A 693 -7.77 -20.40 -11.54
N SER A 694 -7.47 -20.20 -10.25
CA SER A 694 -8.43 -19.63 -9.29
C SER A 694 -8.68 -18.12 -9.50
N GLY A 695 -7.73 -17.41 -10.14
CA GLY A 695 -7.90 -16.00 -10.50
C GLY A 695 -8.81 -15.74 -11.72
N LEU A 696 -9.26 -16.78 -12.43
CA LEU A 696 -9.99 -16.65 -13.69
C LEU A 696 -11.51 -16.43 -13.54
N LEU A 697 -12.07 -16.52 -12.32
CA LEU A 697 -13.53 -16.55 -12.12
C LEU A 697 -14.11 -15.29 -11.44
N LEU A 698 -15.10 -14.73 -12.14
CA LEU A 698 -16.14 -13.77 -11.72
C LEU A 698 -15.65 -12.43 -11.14
N SER A 699 -15.54 -11.42 -12.00
CA SER A 699 -16.11 -10.12 -11.62
C SER A 699 -17.37 -9.87 -12.44
N PHE A 700 -18.50 -9.74 -11.75
CA PHE A 700 -19.78 -9.33 -12.34
C PHE A 700 -19.62 -8.00 -13.10
N SER A 701 -18.67 -7.15 -12.69
CA SER A 701 -18.24 -5.95 -13.41
C SER A 701 -17.57 -6.24 -14.76
N LEU A 702 -16.73 -7.26 -14.91
CA LEU A 702 -16.17 -7.63 -16.22
C LEU A 702 -17.28 -8.09 -17.16
N PHE A 703 -18.15 -8.98 -16.66
CA PHE A 703 -19.28 -9.50 -17.43
C PHE A 703 -20.23 -8.36 -17.82
N TYR A 704 -20.56 -7.47 -16.89
CA TYR A 704 -21.40 -6.31 -17.14
C TYR A 704 -20.78 -5.34 -18.16
N ASN A 705 -19.48 -5.07 -18.07
CA ASN A 705 -18.79 -4.19 -19.02
C ASN A 705 -18.62 -4.84 -20.40
N ILE A 706 -18.40 -6.16 -20.47
CA ILE A 706 -18.41 -6.93 -21.73
C ILE A 706 -19.83 -6.94 -22.33
N LEU A 707 -20.86 -7.16 -21.51
CA LEU A 707 -22.26 -7.13 -21.93
C LEU A 707 -22.65 -5.73 -22.41
N LEU A 708 -22.23 -4.68 -21.70
CA LEU A 708 -22.41 -3.29 -22.09
C LEU A 708 -21.69 -3.00 -23.41
N LEU A 709 -20.44 -3.44 -23.56
CA LEU A 709 -19.67 -3.32 -24.80
C LEU A 709 -20.36 -4.06 -25.95
N LEU A 710 -20.82 -5.29 -25.75
CA LEU A 710 -21.61 -6.05 -26.73
C LEU A 710 -22.91 -5.32 -27.09
N CYS A 711 -23.64 -4.79 -26.10
CA CYS A 711 -24.84 -3.98 -26.34
C CYS A 711 -24.53 -2.73 -27.17
N ILE A 712 -23.41 -2.06 -26.90
CA ILE A 712 -23.00 -0.85 -27.62
C ILE A 712 -22.49 -1.20 -29.03
N ILE A 713 -21.71 -2.28 -29.19
CA ILE A 713 -21.26 -2.78 -30.50
C ILE A 713 -22.48 -3.18 -31.33
N LEU A 714 -23.40 -3.97 -30.78
CA LEU A 714 -24.63 -4.37 -31.46
C LEU A 714 -25.49 -3.16 -31.85
N ASP A 715 -25.57 -2.13 -31.02
CA ASP A 715 -26.29 -0.89 -31.35
C ASP A 715 -25.50 0.03 -32.30
N SER A 716 -24.19 -0.16 -32.45
CA SER A 716 -23.37 0.53 -33.47
C SER A 716 -23.47 -0.14 -34.84
N ILE A 717 -23.58 -1.48 -34.88
CA ILE A 717 -23.76 -2.28 -36.10
C ILE A 717 -25.22 -2.24 -36.57
N PHE A 718 -26.18 -2.26 -35.64
CA PHE A 718 -27.62 -2.26 -35.91
C PHE A 718 -28.37 -1.15 -35.15
N PRO A 719 -28.13 0.14 -35.47
CA PRO A 719 -28.73 1.26 -34.76
C PRO A 719 -30.26 1.14 -34.73
N GLY A 720 -30.81 1.10 -33.51
CA GLY A 720 -32.26 1.13 -33.27
C GLY A 720 -32.98 -0.24 -33.27
N ARG A 721 -32.35 -1.35 -33.68
CA ARG A 721 -33.02 -2.67 -33.70
C ARG A 721 -33.18 -3.30 -32.31
N LEU A 722 -32.22 -3.08 -31.40
CA LEU A 722 -32.32 -3.52 -30.00
C LEU A 722 -33.50 -2.85 -29.28
N MET A 723 -33.67 -1.54 -29.50
CA MET A 723 -34.80 -0.76 -28.96
C MET A 723 -36.14 -1.17 -29.56
N ILE A 724 -36.19 -1.58 -30.84
CA ILE A 724 -37.39 -2.14 -31.46
C ILE A 724 -37.73 -3.50 -30.84
N GLY A 725 -36.74 -4.35 -30.56
CA GLY A 725 -36.91 -5.64 -29.88
C GLY A 725 -37.44 -5.48 -28.45
N ILE A 726 -36.83 -4.60 -27.65
CA ILE A 726 -37.27 -4.30 -26.27
C ILE A 726 -38.65 -3.64 -26.27
N ARG A 727 -38.93 -2.69 -27.18
CA ARG A 727 -40.28 -2.11 -27.32
C ARG A 727 -41.32 -3.14 -27.73
N LYS A 728 -40.98 -4.09 -28.62
CA LYS A 728 -41.87 -5.21 -28.97
C LYS A 728 -42.15 -6.10 -27.77
N LEU A 729 -41.15 -6.44 -26.96
CA LEU A 729 -41.30 -7.22 -25.71
C LEU A 729 -42.17 -6.49 -24.66
N VAL A 730 -41.89 -5.20 -24.42
CA VAL A 730 -42.68 -4.38 -23.48
C VAL A 730 -44.12 -4.19 -23.99
N ASN A 731 -44.31 -3.98 -25.28
CA ASN A 731 -45.64 -3.89 -25.89
C ASN A 731 -46.38 -5.23 -25.83
N PHE A 732 -45.69 -6.35 -26.01
CA PHE A 732 -46.24 -7.69 -25.84
C PHE A 732 -46.69 -7.95 -24.39
N GLY A 733 -45.87 -7.54 -23.41
CA GLY A 733 -46.24 -7.57 -21.99
C GLY A 733 -47.47 -6.70 -21.68
N LYS A 734 -47.51 -5.46 -22.19
CA LYS A 734 -48.68 -4.57 -22.06
C LYS A 734 -49.92 -5.15 -22.74
N MET A 735 -49.77 -5.84 -23.87
CA MET A 735 -50.85 -6.50 -24.59
C MET A 735 -51.42 -7.67 -23.78
N LYS A 736 -50.56 -8.53 -23.20
CA LYS A 736 -50.98 -9.61 -22.28
C LYS A 736 -51.68 -9.08 -21.03
N ILE A 737 -51.24 -7.94 -20.48
CA ILE A 737 -51.91 -7.28 -19.34
C ILE A 737 -53.29 -6.76 -19.75
N LYS A 738 -53.42 -6.12 -20.93
CA LYS A 738 -54.71 -5.69 -21.49
C LYS A 738 -55.64 -6.88 -21.75
N GLU A 739 -55.14 -8.00 -22.26
CA GLU A 739 -55.91 -9.24 -22.43
C GLU A 739 -56.37 -9.81 -21.10
N ARG A 740 -55.50 -9.89 -20.09
CA ARG A 740 -55.88 -10.32 -18.74
C ARG A 740 -56.95 -9.40 -18.13
N LYS A 741 -56.83 -8.08 -18.29
CA LYS A 741 -57.86 -7.12 -17.86
C LYS A 741 -59.18 -7.28 -18.63
N ARG A 742 -59.14 -7.55 -19.94
CA ARG A 742 -60.34 -7.86 -20.76
C ARG A 742 -61.00 -9.18 -20.36
N ARG A 743 -60.22 -10.23 -20.06
CA ARG A 743 -60.73 -11.51 -19.56
C ARG A 743 -61.34 -11.35 -18.16
N LYS A 744 -60.70 -10.57 -17.27
CA LYS A 744 -61.29 -10.23 -15.96
C LYS A 744 -62.58 -9.42 -16.10
N LYS A 745 -62.66 -8.44 -17.02
CA LYS A 745 -63.90 -7.70 -17.32
C LYS A 745 -64.99 -8.60 -17.91
N LYS A 746 -64.67 -9.50 -18.84
CA LYS A 746 -65.64 -10.47 -19.40
C LYS A 746 -66.14 -11.45 -18.33
N LYS A 747 -65.26 -11.93 -17.44
CA LYS A 747 -65.65 -12.77 -16.29
C LYS A 747 -66.52 -12.00 -15.29
N LYS A 748 -66.25 -10.71 -15.07
CA LYS A 748 -67.06 -9.85 -14.22
C LYS A 748 -68.45 -9.61 -14.85
N CYS A 749 -68.52 -9.21 -16.11
CA CYS A 749 -69.81 -9.07 -16.81
C CYS A 749 -70.59 -10.39 -16.91
N ALA A 750 -69.93 -11.54 -17.07
CA ALA A 750 -70.61 -12.84 -17.07
C ALA A 750 -71.09 -13.27 -15.68
N LYS A 751 -70.44 -12.79 -14.61
CA LYS A 751 -70.86 -12.98 -13.22
C LYS A 751 -72.03 -12.06 -12.89
N ASP A 752 -71.91 -10.77 -13.22
CA ASP A 752 -72.97 -9.78 -13.07
C ASP A 752 -74.25 -10.18 -13.85
N LYS A 753 -74.11 -10.79 -15.04
CA LYS A 753 -75.27 -11.30 -15.81
C LYS A 753 -75.90 -12.54 -15.17
N LYS A 754 -75.10 -13.45 -14.60
CA LYS A 754 -75.60 -14.61 -13.84
C LYS A 754 -76.25 -14.22 -12.52
N ASP A 755 -75.76 -13.17 -11.88
CA ASP A 755 -76.33 -12.67 -10.63
C ASP A 755 -77.65 -11.92 -10.93
N HIS A 756 -77.74 -11.19 -12.06
CA HIS A 756 -78.98 -10.54 -12.53
C HIS A 756 -80.06 -11.53 -13.00
N ASP A 757 -79.67 -12.64 -13.65
CA ASP A 757 -80.58 -13.73 -14.04
C ASP A 757 -81.06 -14.54 -12.81
N LYS A 758 -80.25 -14.61 -11.73
CA LYS A 758 -80.64 -15.19 -10.44
C LYS A 758 -81.60 -14.31 -9.66
N GLU A 759 -81.42 -12.98 -9.68
CA GLU A 759 -82.35 -12.04 -9.05
C GLU A 759 -83.73 -12.03 -9.75
N GLN A 760 -83.79 -12.20 -11.08
CA GLN A 760 -85.06 -12.32 -11.82
C GLN A 760 -85.78 -13.66 -11.58
N THR A 761 -85.05 -14.76 -11.37
CA THR A 761 -85.66 -16.05 -11.02
C THR A 761 -86.11 -16.11 -9.56
N GLN A 762 -85.50 -15.33 -8.68
CA GLN A 762 -85.91 -15.22 -7.28
C GLN A 762 -87.10 -14.26 -7.08
N SER A 763 -87.25 -13.24 -7.93
CA SER A 763 -88.45 -12.39 -7.97
C SER A 763 -89.68 -13.12 -8.52
N GLN A 764 -89.52 -14.01 -9.51
CA GLN A 764 -90.62 -14.82 -10.03
C GLN A 764 -91.09 -15.94 -9.08
N SER A 765 -90.27 -16.35 -8.10
CA SER A 765 -90.65 -17.34 -7.08
C SER A 765 -91.36 -16.74 -5.84
N ASN A 766 -91.31 -15.42 -5.67
CA ASN A 766 -91.97 -14.72 -4.55
C ASN A 766 -93.38 -14.21 -4.89
N ASP A 767 -93.75 -14.16 -6.18
CA ASP A 767 -95.10 -13.76 -6.64
C ASP A 767 -96.14 -14.91 -6.56
N GLU A 768 -95.73 -16.15 -6.27
CA GLU A 768 -96.64 -17.31 -6.08
C GLU A 768 -97.01 -17.60 -4.60
N LYS A 769 -96.57 -16.77 -3.64
CA LYS A 769 -96.91 -16.96 -2.21
C LYS A 769 -97.74 -15.85 -1.56
N PHE A 770 -98.27 -14.90 -2.35
CA PHE A 770 -99.13 -13.82 -1.85
C PHE A 770 -100.50 -13.80 -2.57
N ILE A 771 -101.19 -14.94 -2.62
CA ILE A 771 -102.65 -14.99 -2.75
C ILE A 771 -103.19 -15.92 -1.66
N SER A 772 -103.18 -15.44 -0.43
CA SER A 772 -104.15 -15.84 0.58
C SER A 772 -104.11 -14.83 1.72
N LEU A 773 -105.30 -14.34 2.09
CA LEU A 773 -105.67 -13.63 3.31
C LEU A 773 -105.57 -12.10 3.27
N GLU A 774 -106.66 -11.50 2.76
CA GLU A 774 -107.20 -10.23 3.25
C GLU A 774 -107.73 -10.37 4.70
N SER A 775 -107.68 -9.24 5.41
CA SER A 775 -108.64 -8.73 6.42
C SER A 775 -108.17 -8.62 7.88
N SER A 776 -108.54 -7.46 8.45
CA SER A 776 -108.52 -7.04 9.87
C SER A 776 -107.14 -6.60 10.40
N GLN A 777 -106.97 -5.61 11.28
CA GLN A 777 -107.77 -4.50 11.81
C GLN A 777 -106.78 -3.63 12.65
N THR A 778 -106.99 -2.30 12.64
CA THR A 778 -106.75 -1.34 13.75
C THR A 778 -105.43 -1.24 14.55
N ASN A 779 -104.94 0.01 14.59
CA ASN A 779 -104.54 0.82 15.76
C ASN A 779 -103.10 0.82 16.34
N LEU A 780 -102.57 2.07 16.43
CA LEU A 780 -101.77 2.69 17.51
C LEU A 780 -100.37 2.08 17.76
N GLU A 781 -99.27 2.76 18.13
CA GLU A 781 -98.95 4.13 18.56
C GLU A 781 -97.39 4.25 18.63
N ILE A 782 -96.87 5.46 18.38
CA ILE A 782 -95.85 6.20 19.16
C ILE A 782 -94.48 5.53 19.49
N GLU A 783 -93.43 5.98 18.76
CA GLU A 783 -92.18 6.61 19.27
C GLU A 783 -91.13 5.77 20.10
N PRO A 784 -89.90 6.27 20.41
CA PRO A 784 -88.75 6.32 19.49
C PRO A 784 -87.37 5.98 20.16
N LEU A 785 -86.27 6.22 19.41
CA LEU A 785 -84.89 6.52 19.87
C LEU A 785 -84.09 5.46 20.66
N LYS A 786 -82.86 5.18 20.22
CA LYS A 786 -81.63 5.75 20.83
C LYS A 786 -80.33 5.23 20.19
N ASN A 787 -79.41 6.18 20.03
CA ASN A 787 -77.96 6.04 19.85
C ASN A 787 -77.32 5.17 20.94
N TYR A 788 -76.15 4.59 20.65
CA TYR A 788 -74.92 4.89 21.40
C TYR A 788 -73.67 4.32 20.70
N ASP A 789 -72.65 5.16 20.60
CA ASP A 789 -71.25 4.82 20.39
C ASP A 789 -70.65 4.03 21.57
N ILE A 790 -69.50 3.39 21.35
CA ILE A 790 -68.23 3.48 22.12
C ILE A 790 -67.45 2.16 22.02
N ASP A 791 -66.39 2.20 21.20
CA ASP A 791 -64.97 2.14 21.59
C ASP A 791 -64.36 0.95 22.39
N LYS A 792 -63.07 0.70 22.07
CA LYS A 792 -62.05 -0.18 22.70
C LYS A 792 -62.16 -1.69 22.36
N GLY A 793 -61.09 -2.45 22.11
CA GLY A 793 -59.65 -2.24 22.18
C GLY A 793 -58.97 -3.61 22.39
N ILE A 794 -57.83 -3.82 21.71
CA ILE A 794 -56.67 -4.63 22.15
C ILE A 794 -56.90 -6.16 22.34
N ASN A 795 -56.27 -6.97 21.47
CA ASN A 795 -55.18 -7.93 21.76
C ASN A 795 -55.18 -9.20 20.87
N SER A 796 -53.96 -9.53 20.45
CA SER A 796 -53.37 -10.86 20.20
C SER A 796 -54.24 -11.98 19.64
N GLU A 797 -53.87 -12.46 18.45
CA GLU A 797 -53.44 -13.85 18.21
C GLU A 797 -53.14 -14.06 16.72
N THR A 798 -51.93 -14.52 16.41
CA THR A 798 -51.64 -15.32 15.20
C THR A 798 -51.95 -16.77 15.55
N PRO A 799 -52.50 -17.60 14.64
CA PRO A 799 -51.63 -18.24 13.66
C PRO A 799 -52.24 -18.53 12.27
N ASP A 800 -51.31 -18.76 11.35
CA ASP A 800 -51.39 -19.63 10.17
C ASP A 800 -52.21 -19.25 8.93
N GLU A 801 -51.45 -19.30 7.82
CA GLU A 801 -51.78 -19.90 6.53
C GLU A 801 -53.17 -19.64 5.94
N ILE A 802 -53.20 -18.96 4.78
CA ILE A 802 -53.75 -19.53 3.55
C ILE A 802 -53.27 -18.73 2.33
N GLU A 803 -52.76 -19.50 1.38
CA GLU A 803 -52.45 -19.19 0.00
C GLU A 803 -53.48 -18.33 -0.76
N LYS A 804 -52.97 -17.64 -1.80
CA LYS A 804 -53.64 -17.21 -3.06
C LYS A 804 -54.60 -16.01 -3.01
N ASN A 805 -54.11 -14.87 -3.53
CA ASN A 805 -54.56 -14.32 -4.83
C ASN A 805 -53.67 -13.21 -5.39
#